data_AF-I0YUL4-F1
#
_entry.id   AF-I0YUL4-F1
#
_cell.length_a   1.000
_cell.length_b   1.000
_cell.length_c   1.000
_cell.angle_alpha   90.00
_cell.angle_beta   90.00
_cell.angle_gamma   90.00
#
_symmetry.space_group_name_H-M   'P 1'
#
loop_
_entity.id
_entity.type
_entity.pdbx_description
1 polymer ?
#
loop_
_entity_poly.entity_id
_entity_poly.type
_entity_poly.pdbx_seq_one_letter_code
_entity_poly.pdbx_strand_id
1 'polypeptide(L)'
;MQDRRLFAHISNGSEETLVFSRKLPPPGTRAVYFALQGGTQVTPANVQDCLHTGFIGGGNLLQDLLQLVSGLTGTPAQTATWSQNAQKEFQGQLQALLADLTEAVHLAEGRTRLFIPTEPLLALTAALQDKALVQRMESILLHWTRQVKHVVSQQGEGESSGGVGPLAEIQFWHRRGDDLAGIRTQLDSPEITRVVELLTLSGSCYLSGFLSLRASLDREAATAQSKVQFMSVLEEPCAALEKAAPHEIAGMLPHIAGRLRLLWSLSPLFGIAERMTSLLRRFCSQIIAVCTRAISVADALSGDVDAVIRKLQIIAICTHAISVADAVSSDVDDVIKKLQDSIDAAASWQAVCRKTAHSITLATPDHPWDLEPAAVFAQLDIFQQRCRNLMDVCLDRKQFGAEVPLPAFGGTSGAETHKALQDIQVGFVKAAQKLQMLAYSPLDVNDSKWTEDFAAYTTALGVLERKFAAAAAAAIERAGSLQTCMQLIMAFNGMAKRAPLKKAMAHHERGLFIALDAENAALARALEQIRKDLQLPRSATQPRFAGAAAAAARLTRRATATWDAMQAYLPALLESPEGLSAAQAHAALLTSLQAFTSAAHAEWYQSIEPGLADRLKKPLLKQDKSAGGVLSMNTDPIIQEVLEETLAWERLRLSLPFPAAEVAGQRERLRKTRINVAAVARSYNKVLGGLQRSERRLFHDRLRQLDRKILAGVSKIGWSAPKGTIDAYCKEALRQCKDSAATVAEWRAGQARIAAGCQALSEVMFLAVEGKRVYAEGAFVQHQTEHMTQACEALERHHGDVASGVGALQPCFAADSAEVQREWLRHTEKVDEKVEEALRAAVRRSLAKLTRLLLGDKKVEVQPLFGVRLSLEKSGRVELRPDVQEVFAMVKHVIGEAIEVTACVHRIALPASEPNAAAKDAEEGGADITPQAKPSFFEGVRADREGGQRTEQALSQSMPSVVDRAQTLLLYWEKKYKQLWDQDKDAFMRRYEKAQKPLEAFEADIRRHRDIIDDIMSESASEAIRFLHVDCAPLKQARALVAHCEAWIGKFTNLLTNLATRELAELQEHLRASSAALTQLAT
;
A
#
# COMPACT_ATOMS: atom_id res chain seq x y z
N MET A 1 87.03 -10.64 -4.80
CA MET A 1 87.63 -9.56 -3.99
C MET A 1 86.72 -9.03 -2.86
N GLN A 2 85.41 -9.33 -2.82
CA GLN A 2 84.49 -8.80 -1.79
C GLN A 2 84.68 -9.42 -0.39
N ASP A 3 85.18 -10.66 -0.28
CA ASP A 3 85.32 -11.36 1.01
C ASP A 3 86.55 -10.97 1.86
N ARG A 4 87.32 -9.97 1.43
CA ARG A 4 88.59 -9.59 2.10
C ARG A 4 88.59 -8.15 2.63
N ARG A 5 87.40 -7.56 2.82
CA ARG A 5 87.22 -6.19 3.32
C ARG A 5 86.20 -6.16 4.44
N LEU A 6 86.49 -5.40 5.49
CA LEU A 6 85.61 -5.18 6.63
C LEU A 6 85.54 -3.67 6.90
N PHE A 7 84.34 -3.14 7.08
CA PHE A 7 84.08 -1.75 7.44
C PHE A 7 83.53 -1.68 8.86
N ALA A 8 84.02 -0.75 9.67
CA ALA A 8 83.51 -0.43 10.99
C ALA A 8 82.96 1.00 10.97
N HIS A 9 81.68 1.20 11.26
CA HIS A 9 81.01 2.51 11.20
C HIS A 9 79.98 2.64 12.32
N ILE A 10 79.62 3.87 12.70
CA ILE A 10 78.62 4.14 13.74
C ILE A 10 77.24 4.23 13.08
N SER A 11 76.23 3.57 13.64
CA SER A 11 74.84 3.60 13.16
C SER A 11 74.18 4.96 13.48
N ASN A 12 73.54 5.59 12.48
CA ASN A 12 72.80 6.87 12.64
C ASN A 12 71.40 6.70 13.29
N GLY A 13 71.26 5.79 14.26
CA GLY A 13 70.05 5.59 15.06
C GLY A 13 70.11 6.34 16.41
N SER A 14 69.06 6.21 17.22
CA SER A 14 68.99 6.82 18.57
C SER A 14 70.02 6.29 19.57
N GLU A 15 70.75 5.22 19.24
CA GLU A 15 71.87 4.68 20.02
C GLU A 15 73.13 4.54 19.13
N GLU A 16 74.20 5.25 19.47
CA GLU A 16 75.49 5.21 18.76
C GLU A 16 76.19 3.87 18.97
N THR A 17 75.91 2.89 18.11
CA THR A 17 76.54 1.56 18.16
C THR A 17 77.55 1.38 17.03
N LEU A 18 78.70 0.75 17.34
CA LEU A 18 79.75 0.43 16.37
C LEU A 18 79.36 -0.83 15.58
N VAL A 19 79.11 -0.68 14.28
CA VAL A 19 78.66 -1.74 13.37
C VAL A 19 79.79 -2.18 12.44
N PHE A 20 80.14 -3.47 12.49
CA PHE A 20 81.05 -4.11 11.55
C PHE A 20 80.28 -4.73 10.38
N SER A 21 80.58 -4.33 9.15
CA SER A 21 79.90 -4.77 7.93
C SER A 21 80.91 -5.09 6.83
N ARG A 22 80.63 -6.09 6.01
CA ARG A 22 81.38 -6.33 4.77
C ARG A 22 80.86 -5.52 3.59
N LYS A 23 79.68 -4.92 3.74
CA LYS A 23 79.05 -4.03 2.75
C LYS A 23 79.48 -2.59 2.99
N LEU A 24 79.51 -1.79 1.92
CA LEU A 24 79.83 -0.37 2.00
C LEU A 24 78.84 0.35 2.95
N PRO A 25 79.32 1.18 3.88
CA PRO A 25 78.47 2.00 4.76
C PRO A 25 77.55 2.95 3.99
N PRO A 26 76.42 3.40 4.57
CA PRO A 26 75.56 4.43 3.98
C PRO A 26 76.34 5.73 3.71
N PRO A 27 76.07 6.45 2.62
CA PRO A 27 76.73 7.73 2.34
C PRO A 27 76.54 8.72 3.49
N GLY A 28 77.62 9.37 3.93
CA GLY A 28 77.63 10.30 5.07
C GLY A 28 77.98 9.68 6.44
N THR A 29 78.34 8.38 6.50
CA THR A 29 78.81 7.75 7.76
C THR A 29 80.34 7.68 7.84
N ARG A 30 80.90 8.04 9.00
CA ARG A 30 82.33 7.86 9.29
C ARG A 30 82.63 6.38 9.43
N ALA A 31 83.59 5.86 8.66
CA ALA A 31 83.91 4.44 8.69
C ALA A 31 85.41 4.17 8.63
N VAL A 32 85.88 3.16 9.36
CA VAL A 32 87.23 2.59 9.23
C VAL A 32 87.12 1.34 8.38
N TYR A 33 87.94 1.20 7.35
CA TYR A 33 88.02 -0.02 6.55
C TYR A 33 89.30 -0.79 6.83
N PHE A 34 89.18 -2.12 6.78
CA PHE A 34 90.26 -3.09 6.93
C PHE A 34 90.25 -3.98 5.69
N ALA A 35 91.38 -4.06 4.99
CA ALA A 35 91.54 -4.87 3.79
C ALA A 35 92.75 -5.80 3.94
N LEU A 36 92.57 -7.09 3.67
CA LEU A 36 93.63 -8.09 3.78
C LEU A 36 94.46 -8.17 2.48
N GLN A 37 95.78 -8.01 2.59
CA GLN A 37 96.74 -8.29 1.52
C GLN A 37 97.21 -9.75 1.59
N GLY A 38 97.09 -10.48 0.49
CA GLY A 38 97.45 -11.91 0.43
C GLY A 38 96.40 -12.86 1.02
N GLY A 39 96.59 -14.16 0.82
CA GLY A 39 95.67 -15.23 1.25
C GLY A 39 96.06 -15.91 2.58
N THR A 40 96.97 -15.32 3.33
CA THR A 40 97.54 -15.87 4.57
C THR A 40 96.67 -15.57 5.80
N GLN A 41 96.60 -16.50 6.76
CA GLN A 41 95.90 -16.27 8.03
C GLN A 41 96.62 -15.20 8.86
N VAL A 42 95.84 -14.28 9.44
CA VAL A 42 96.36 -13.19 10.26
C VAL A 42 96.78 -13.73 11.63
N THR A 43 98.05 -13.52 11.98
CA THR A 43 98.68 -13.84 13.28
C THR A 43 99.23 -12.55 13.88
N PRO A 44 99.36 -12.43 15.21
CA PRO A 44 99.80 -11.18 15.87
C PRO A 44 101.11 -10.60 15.33
N ALA A 45 102.00 -11.46 14.79
CA ALA A 45 103.28 -11.06 14.22
C ALA A 45 103.18 -10.54 12.77
N ASN A 46 102.13 -10.89 12.01
CA ASN A 46 101.97 -10.52 10.60
C ASN A 46 100.86 -9.48 10.35
N VAL A 47 100.16 -9.03 11.40
CA VAL A 47 99.03 -8.09 11.30
C VAL A 47 99.42 -6.79 10.58
N GLN A 48 100.59 -6.23 10.88
CA GLN A 48 101.03 -4.95 10.28
C GLN A 48 101.34 -5.09 8.78
N ASP A 49 101.83 -6.26 8.34
CA ASP A 49 102.20 -6.51 6.95
C ASP A 49 101.03 -7.03 6.11
N CYS A 50 100.05 -7.70 6.73
CA CYS A 50 98.92 -8.33 6.03
C CYS A 50 97.64 -7.46 6.01
N LEU A 51 97.53 -6.42 6.85
CA LEU A 51 96.32 -5.63 7.00
C LEU A 51 96.52 -4.18 6.56
N HIS A 52 95.80 -3.76 5.52
CA HIS A 52 95.65 -2.35 5.16
C HIS A 52 94.44 -1.73 5.86
N THR A 53 94.69 -0.65 6.61
CA THR A 53 93.67 0.10 7.34
C THR A 53 93.52 1.50 6.74
N GLY A 54 92.29 1.99 6.57
CA GLY A 54 92.06 3.38 6.18
C GLY A 54 90.75 3.94 6.72
N PHE A 55 90.58 5.25 6.59
CA PHE A 55 89.44 5.99 7.13
C PHE A 55 88.62 6.63 6.01
N ILE A 56 87.30 6.59 6.14
CA ILE A 56 86.31 7.25 5.29
C ILE A 56 85.63 8.31 6.15
N GLY A 57 85.74 9.57 5.74
CA GLY A 57 85.06 10.68 6.39
C GLY A 57 83.55 10.55 6.20
N GLY A 58 82.79 10.94 7.22
CA GLY A 58 81.31 10.97 7.14
C GLY A 58 80.77 12.14 6.32
N GLY A 59 81.57 12.67 5.40
CA GLY A 59 81.23 13.80 4.55
C GLY A 59 81.00 13.38 3.10
N ASN A 60 81.42 14.21 2.16
CA ASN A 60 81.37 13.93 0.74
C ASN A 60 82.48 12.93 0.36
N LEU A 61 82.11 11.72 -0.07
CA LEU A 61 83.05 10.66 -0.48
C LEU A 61 84.01 11.11 -1.59
N LEU A 62 83.56 12.01 -2.49
CA LEU A 62 84.41 12.57 -3.53
C LEU A 62 85.49 13.50 -2.94
N GLN A 63 85.18 14.19 -1.84
CA GLN A 63 86.12 15.08 -1.18
C GLN A 63 87.16 14.32 -0.36
N ASP A 64 86.76 13.21 0.27
CA ASP A 64 87.70 12.28 0.91
C ASP A 64 88.63 11.64 -0.13
N LEU A 65 88.08 11.28 -1.30
CA LEU A 65 88.88 10.78 -2.43
C LEU A 65 89.86 11.85 -2.93
N LEU A 66 89.43 13.11 -3.06
CA LEU A 66 90.30 14.23 -3.44
C LEU A 66 91.43 14.46 -2.42
N GLN A 67 91.15 14.36 -1.12
CA GLN A 67 92.17 14.44 -0.06
C GLN A 67 93.15 13.27 -0.13
N LEU A 68 92.66 12.05 -0.38
CA LEU A 68 93.50 10.86 -0.49
C LEU A 68 94.41 10.93 -1.72
N VAL A 69 93.86 11.30 -2.88
CA VAL A 69 94.60 11.39 -4.14
C VAL A 69 95.57 12.58 -4.14
N SER A 70 95.21 13.71 -3.51
CA SER A 70 96.16 14.83 -3.35
C SER A 70 97.32 14.49 -2.42
N GLY A 71 97.12 13.63 -1.41
CA GLY A 71 98.17 13.10 -0.54
C GLY A 71 99.16 12.12 -1.20
N LEU A 72 98.83 11.54 -2.36
CA LEU A 72 99.72 10.63 -3.12
C LEU A 72 100.89 11.36 -3.80
N THR A 73 100.91 12.69 -3.79
CA THR A 73 101.86 13.52 -4.54
C THR A 73 103.26 13.64 -3.91
N GLY A 74 103.61 12.87 -2.87
CA GLY A 74 104.84 13.14 -2.11
C GLY A 74 105.54 11.98 -1.40
N THR A 75 105.90 10.88 -2.07
CA THR A 75 106.98 10.00 -1.57
C THR A 75 108.11 9.81 -2.61
N PRO A 76 109.26 10.50 -2.46
CA PRO A 76 110.45 10.33 -3.31
C PRO A 76 111.03 8.90 -3.30
N ALA A 77 110.67 8.10 -2.30
CA ALA A 77 111.24 6.77 -2.06
C ALA A 77 110.76 5.69 -3.04
N GLN A 78 109.57 5.83 -3.65
CA GLN A 78 109.05 4.83 -4.61
C GLN A 78 109.33 5.18 -6.08
N THR A 79 109.49 6.46 -6.39
CA THR A 79 109.70 6.93 -7.77
C THR A 79 111.15 6.83 -8.23
N ALA A 80 112.13 6.63 -7.33
CA ALA A 80 113.55 6.52 -7.67
C ALA A 80 113.89 5.38 -8.66
N THR A 81 113.06 4.34 -8.75
CA THR A 81 113.22 3.22 -9.69
C THR A 81 112.60 3.44 -11.07
N TRP A 82 111.89 4.54 -11.29
CA TRP A 82 111.15 4.80 -12.54
C TRP A 82 111.97 5.61 -13.53
N SER A 83 111.75 5.41 -14.83
CA SER A 83 112.34 6.26 -15.87
C SER A 83 111.72 7.66 -15.82
N GLN A 84 112.48 8.69 -16.24
CA GLN A 84 112.00 10.07 -16.27
C GLN A 84 110.72 10.24 -17.11
N ASN A 85 110.53 9.43 -18.15
CA ASN A 85 109.32 9.47 -18.98
C ASN A 85 108.11 8.90 -18.24
N ALA A 86 108.26 7.78 -17.52
CA ALA A 86 107.17 7.18 -16.74
C ALA A 86 106.74 8.08 -15.57
N GLN A 87 107.69 8.77 -14.93
CA GLN A 87 107.40 9.76 -13.89
C GLN A 87 106.58 10.94 -14.45
N LYS A 88 106.97 11.48 -15.61
CA LYS A 88 106.28 12.59 -16.28
C LYS A 88 104.86 12.21 -16.72
N GLU A 89 104.68 11.01 -17.25
CA GLU A 89 103.37 10.50 -17.68
C GLU A 89 102.42 10.28 -16.49
N PHE A 90 102.91 9.64 -15.42
CA PHE A 90 102.13 9.44 -14.19
C PHE A 90 101.72 10.77 -13.55
N GLN A 91 102.63 11.75 -13.49
CA GLN A 91 102.35 13.08 -12.95
C GLN A 91 101.32 13.84 -13.79
N GLY A 92 101.36 13.71 -15.12
CA GLY A 92 100.35 14.27 -16.02
C GLY A 92 98.97 13.65 -15.81
N GLN A 93 98.88 12.32 -15.69
CA GLN A 93 97.61 11.63 -15.43
C GLN A 93 97.05 11.93 -14.03
N LEU A 94 97.92 12.04 -13.02
CA LEU A 94 97.54 12.39 -11.66
C LEU A 94 96.95 13.82 -11.59
N GLN A 95 97.55 14.78 -12.30
CA GLN A 95 97.03 16.15 -12.38
C GLN A 95 95.69 16.21 -13.12
N ALA A 96 95.52 15.45 -14.19
CA ALA A 96 94.25 15.34 -14.89
C ALA A 96 93.15 14.76 -13.97
N LEU A 97 93.45 13.67 -13.25
CA LEU A 97 92.53 13.07 -12.29
C LEU A 97 92.18 14.04 -11.15
N LEU A 98 93.16 14.76 -10.61
CA LEU A 98 92.92 15.77 -9.58
C LEU A 98 92.06 16.93 -10.10
N ALA A 99 92.22 17.32 -11.37
CA ALA A 99 91.39 18.35 -12.00
C ALA A 99 89.93 17.89 -12.13
N ASP A 100 89.70 16.70 -12.71
CA ASP A 100 88.37 16.12 -12.88
C ASP A 100 87.68 15.86 -11.53
N LEU A 101 88.42 15.41 -10.51
CA LEU A 101 87.89 15.21 -9.15
C LEU A 101 87.57 16.53 -8.46
N THR A 102 88.41 17.55 -8.63
CA THR A 102 88.14 18.90 -8.07
C THR A 102 86.88 19.48 -8.68
N GLU A 103 86.70 19.33 -9.99
CA GLU A 103 85.48 19.74 -10.70
C GLU A 103 84.26 18.98 -10.16
N ALA A 104 84.30 17.65 -10.09
CA ALA A 104 83.18 16.83 -9.64
C ALA A 104 82.76 17.11 -8.18
N VAL A 105 83.73 17.32 -7.28
CA VAL A 105 83.45 17.63 -5.86
C VAL A 105 82.70 18.95 -5.72
N HIS A 106 83.20 20.01 -6.35
CA HIS A 106 82.62 21.34 -6.17
C HIS A 106 81.32 21.50 -6.98
N LEU A 107 81.22 20.86 -8.15
CA LEU A 107 79.97 20.82 -8.92
C LEU A 107 78.84 20.16 -8.11
N ALA A 108 79.13 19.12 -7.33
CA ALA A 108 78.18 18.50 -6.41
C ALA A 108 77.75 19.43 -5.25
N GLU A 109 78.59 20.42 -4.89
CA GLU A 109 78.26 21.49 -3.92
C GLU A 109 77.56 22.70 -4.57
N GLY A 110 77.34 22.66 -5.89
CA GLY A 110 76.76 23.78 -6.65
C GLY A 110 77.69 24.97 -6.82
N ARG A 111 79.01 24.76 -6.76
CA ARG A 111 80.05 25.78 -6.94
C ARG A 111 81.08 25.33 -7.96
N THR A 112 81.64 26.26 -8.70
CA THR A 112 82.72 26.00 -9.63
C THR A 112 84.04 26.40 -8.98
N ARG A 113 84.95 25.44 -8.83
CA ARG A 113 86.34 25.73 -8.45
C ARG A 113 87.31 25.16 -9.49
N LEU A 114 88.26 25.99 -9.88
CA LEU A 114 89.37 25.60 -10.75
C LEU A 114 90.39 24.80 -9.95
N PHE A 115 90.94 23.75 -10.56
CA PHE A 115 92.05 23.00 -9.98
C PHE A 115 93.34 23.83 -10.02
N ILE A 116 94.06 23.93 -8.90
CA ILE A 116 95.34 24.63 -8.80
C ILE A 116 96.46 23.57 -8.71
N PRO A 117 97.48 23.60 -9.59
CA PRO A 117 98.60 22.65 -9.55
C PRO A 117 99.39 22.76 -8.25
N THR A 118 99.77 21.63 -7.66
CA THR A 118 100.52 21.55 -6.38
C THR A 118 102.03 21.75 -6.53
N GLU A 119 102.54 21.88 -7.77
CA GLU A 119 103.97 22.07 -8.05
C GLU A 119 104.40 23.52 -7.75
N PRO A 120 105.41 23.76 -6.89
CA PRO A 120 105.84 25.11 -6.53
C PRO A 120 106.62 25.77 -7.69
N LEU A 121 105.99 26.73 -8.38
CA LEU A 121 106.59 27.57 -9.43
C LEU A 121 107.46 28.70 -8.84
N LEU A 122 108.43 28.35 -7.99
CA LEU A 122 109.26 29.30 -7.24
C LEU A 122 110.21 30.10 -8.14
N ALA A 123 110.76 29.50 -9.20
CA ALA A 123 111.71 30.13 -10.14
C ALA A 123 111.25 30.01 -11.61
N LEU A 124 110.68 31.10 -12.15
CA LEU A 124 110.08 31.16 -13.50
C LEU A 124 111.10 30.89 -14.63
N THR A 125 112.37 31.24 -14.43
CA THR A 125 113.46 31.05 -15.40
C THR A 125 113.87 29.59 -15.58
N ALA A 126 113.81 28.78 -14.52
CA ALA A 126 114.08 27.34 -14.58
C ALA A 126 112.89 26.58 -15.19
N ALA A 127 111.67 27.02 -14.87
CA ALA A 127 110.44 26.43 -15.38
C ALA A 127 110.27 26.60 -16.90
N LEU A 128 110.76 27.71 -17.48
CA LEU A 128 110.75 27.94 -18.94
C LEU A 128 111.64 26.98 -19.74
N GLN A 129 112.68 26.41 -19.12
CA GLN A 129 113.57 25.45 -19.78
C GLN A 129 112.97 24.03 -19.83
N ASP A 130 111.98 23.73 -18.98
CA ASP A 130 111.30 22.43 -18.96
C ASP A 130 110.08 22.43 -19.89
N LYS A 131 110.29 21.98 -21.13
CA LYS A 131 109.21 21.84 -22.13
C LYS A 131 108.05 20.96 -21.65
N ALA A 132 108.31 19.96 -20.81
CA ALA A 132 107.26 19.06 -20.32
C ALA A 132 106.39 19.75 -19.26
N LEU A 133 106.97 20.63 -18.44
CA LEU A 133 106.24 21.45 -17.48
C LEU A 133 105.32 22.46 -18.19
N VAL A 134 105.84 23.15 -19.22
CA VAL A 134 105.05 24.09 -20.03
C VAL A 134 103.85 23.37 -20.68
N GLN A 135 104.05 22.19 -21.28
CA GLN A 135 102.95 21.40 -21.86
C GLN A 135 101.89 20.96 -20.84
N ARG A 136 102.28 20.62 -19.60
CA ARG A 136 101.32 20.32 -18.52
C ARG A 136 100.52 21.56 -18.13
N MET A 137 101.18 22.72 -17.98
CA MET A 137 100.50 23.99 -17.69
C MET A 137 99.53 24.40 -18.82
N GLU A 138 99.88 24.16 -20.09
CA GLU A 138 98.98 24.35 -21.24
C GLU A 138 97.75 23.41 -21.18
N SER A 139 97.94 22.15 -20.80
CA SER A 139 96.83 21.20 -20.60
C SER A 139 95.89 21.64 -19.48
N ILE A 140 96.43 22.17 -18.39
CA ILE A 140 95.64 22.68 -17.25
C ILE A 140 94.90 23.96 -17.65
N LEU A 141 95.55 24.86 -18.40
CA LEU A 141 94.92 26.05 -18.98
C LEU A 141 93.75 25.68 -19.90
N LEU A 142 93.89 24.63 -20.72
CA LEU A 142 92.80 24.12 -21.57
C LEU A 142 91.62 23.60 -20.74
N HIS A 143 91.90 22.92 -19.62
CA HIS A 143 90.87 22.45 -18.70
C HIS A 143 90.12 23.63 -18.05
N TRP A 144 90.85 24.64 -17.52
CA TRP A 144 90.24 25.88 -17.02
C TRP A 144 89.40 26.58 -18.09
N THR A 145 89.88 26.63 -19.33
CA THR A 145 89.15 27.25 -20.45
C THR A 145 87.83 26.54 -20.70
N ARG A 146 87.77 25.20 -20.65
CA ARG A 146 86.51 24.45 -20.79
C ARG A 146 85.55 24.72 -19.64
N GLN A 147 86.06 24.69 -18.41
CA GLN A 147 85.26 24.87 -17.20
C GLN A 147 84.67 26.28 -17.11
N VAL A 148 85.48 27.33 -17.33
CA VAL A 148 85.01 28.72 -17.37
C VAL A 148 84.03 28.93 -18.53
N LYS A 149 84.24 28.30 -19.69
CA LYS A 149 83.33 28.41 -20.84
C LYS A 149 81.97 27.82 -20.52
N HIS A 150 81.94 26.68 -19.83
CA HIS A 150 80.71 26.05 -19.38
C HIS A 150 79.90 27.01 -18.48
N VAL A 151 80.51 27.57 -17.43
CA VAL A 151 79.82 28.49 -16.49
C VAL A 151 79.34 29.78 -17.17
N VAL A 152 80.17 30.36 -18.05
CA VAL A 152 79.80 31.57 -18.81
C VAL A 152 78.63 31.28 -19.77
N SER A 153 78.59 30.08 -20.37
CA SER A 153 77.54 29.69 -21.31
C SER A 153 76.17 29.36 -20.68
N GLN A 154 76.10 29.17 -19.35
CA GLN A 154 74.84 28.93 -18.61
C GLN A 154 73.95 30.18 -18.48
N GLN A 155 73.73 30.93 -19.56
CA GLN A 155 73.02 32.22 -19.52
C GLN A 155 71.48 32.10 -19.50
N GLY A 156 70.89 30.90 -19.67
CA GLY A 156 69.47 30.79 -20.01
C GLY A 156 68.70 29.58 -19.48
N GLU A 157 69.28 28.72 -18.64
CA GLU A 157 68.53 27.53 -18.16
C GLU A 157 67.42 27.85 -17.14
N GLY A 158 67.27 29.11 -16.73
CA GLY A 158 66.14 29.59 -15.93
C GLY A 158 64.82 29.76 -16.71
N GLU A 159 64.84 29.74 -18.04
CA GLU A 159 63.61 29.73 -18.86
C GLU A 159 63.07 28.31 -19.08
N SER A 160 63.91 27.28 -18.88
CA SER A 160 63.60 25.88 -19.21
C SER A 160 63.65 24.93 -18.00
N SER A 161 64.28 25.30 -16.89
CA SER A 161 64.17 24.58 -15.61
C SER A 161 63.03 25.17 -14.78
N GLY A 162 62.08 24.33 -14.36
CA GLY A 162 60.81 24.68 -13.73
C GLY A 162 60.89 25.31 -12.33
N GLY A 163 61.73 26.34 -12.13
CA GLY A 163 61.74 27.19 -10.95
C GLY A 163 60.48 28.06 -10.92
N VAL A 164 59.49 27.60 -10.15
CA VAL A 164 58.19 28.27 -9.98
C VAL A 164 58.38 29.51 -9.11
N GLY A 165 58.09 30.68 -9.69
CA GLY A 165 57.95 31.94 -8.97
C GLY A 165 59.14 32.91 -9.07
N PRO A 166 58.91 34.20 -8.75
CA PRO A 166 59.92 35.25 -8.82
C PRO A 166 61.05 35.07 -7.80
N LEU A 167 60.79 34.44 -6.64
CA LEU A 167 61.80 34.20 -5.60
C LEU A 167 62.88 33.20 -6.05
N ALA A 168 62.48 32.16 -6.80
CA ALA A 168 63.43 31.19 -7.35
C ALA A 168 64.40 31.84 -8.34
N GLU A 169 63.93 32.82 -9.12
CA GLU A 169 64.78 33.60 -10.03
C GLU A 169 65.77 34.49 -9.25
N ILE A 170 65.33 35.13 -8.17
CA ILE A 170 66.20 35.92 -7.29
C ILE A 170 67.33 35.04 -6.74
N GLN A 171 66.98 33.87 -6.20
CA GLN A 171 67.95 32.92 -5.64
C GLN A 171 68.92 32.38 -6.68
N PHE A 172 68.46 32.15 -7.91
CA PHE A 172 69.34 31.75 -9.02
C PHE A 172 70.41 32.80 -9.30
N TRP A 173 70.02 34.08 -9.40
CA TRP A 173 70.97 35.16 -9.64
C TRP A 173 71.93 35.37 -8.46
N HIS A 174 71.50 35.17 -7.21
CA HIS A 174 72.38 35.15 -6.05
C HIS A 174 73.46 34.06 -6.17
N ARG A 175 73.05 32.81 -6.40
CA ARG A 175 73.99 31.67 -6.55
C ARG A 175 74.95 31.88 -7.72
N ARG A 176 74.45 32.35 -8.86
CA ARG A 176 75.28 32.64 -10.04
C ARG A 176 76.24 33.81 -9.80
N GLY A 177 75.79 34.86 -9.11
CA GLY A 177 76.64 35.99 -8.74
C GLY A 177 77.79 35.55 -7.83
N ASP A 178 77.49 34.74 -6.81
CA ASP A 178 78.47 34.19 -5.88
C ASP A 178 79.46 33.25 -6.59
N ASP A 179 78.98 32.40 -7.51
CA ASP A 179 79.82 31.48 -8.27
C ASP A 179 80.78 32.21 -9.21
N LEU A 180 80.28 33.16 -10.00
CA LEU A 180 81.09 33.97 -10.92
C LEU A 180 82.11 34.83 -10.16
N ALA A 181 81.71 35.42 -9.02
CA ALA A 181 82.62 36.16 -8.15
C ALA A 181 83.69 35.25 -7.55
N GLY A 182 83.31 34.05 -7.10
CA GLY A 182 84.22 33.01 -6.62
C GLY A 182 85.29 32.65 -7.65
N ILE A 183 84.89 32.34 -8.88
CA ILE A 183 85.82 32.04 -9.99
C ILE A 183 86.70 33.24 -10.29
N ARG A 184 86.16 34.47 -10.30
CA ARG A 184 86.96 35.69 -10.54
C ARG A 184 88.06 35.85 -9.49
N THR A 185 87.71 35.75 -8.21
CA THR A 185 88.70 35.83 -7.11
C THR A 185 89.75 34.72 -7.20
N GLN A 186 89.36 33.54 -7.68
CA GLN A 186 90.29 32.45 -7.90
C GLN A 186 91.25 32.74 -9.07
N LEU A 187 90.77 33.31 -10.18
CA LEU A 187 91.61 33.70 -11.32
C LEU A 187 92.59 34.83 -11.00
N ASP A 188 92.31 35.63 -9.97
CA ASP A 188 93.18 36.67 -9.43
C ASP A 188 94.20 36.12 -8.39
N SER A 189 94.12 34.83 -8.06
CA SER A 189 95.05 34.20 -7.11
C SER A 189 96.51 34.26 -7.61
N PRO A 190 97.49 34.41 -6.70
CA PRO A 190 98.90 34.50 -7.09
C PRO A 190 99.38 33.24 -7.80
N GLU A 191 98.83 32.07 -7.48
CA GLU A 191 99.18 30.79 -8.09
C GLU A 191 98.77 30.71 -9.57
N ILE A 192 97.54 31.11 -9.91
CA ILE A 192 97.05 31.11 -11.29
C ILE A 192 97.72 32.21 -12.11
N THR A 193 97.95 33.37 -11.50
CA THR A 193 98.67 34.48 -12.15
C THR A 193 100.10 34.07 -12.53
N ARG A 194 100.78 33.29 -11.68
CA ARG A 194 102.11 32.73 -11.96
C ARG A 194 102.12 31.79 -13.16
N VAL A 195 101.09 30.95 -13.30
CA VAL A 195 100.92 30.03 -14.45
C VAL A 195 100.67 30.83 -15.74
N VAL A 196 99.86 31.89 -15.68
CA VAL A 196 99.62 32.80 -16.80
C VAL A 196 100.91 33.53 -17.20
N GLU A 197 101.71 34.01 -16.24
CA GLU A 197 103.02 34.65 -16.49
C GLU A 197 104.00 33.70 -17.17
N LEU A 198 104.10 32.45 -16.70
CA LEU A 198 104.92 31.41 -17.31
C LEU A 198 104.53 31.16 -18.78
N LEU A 199 103.23 30.97 -19.05
CA LEU A 199 102.71 30.69 -20.39
C LEU A 199 102.79 31.90 -21.34
N THR A 200 102.82 33.12 -20.77
CA THR A 200 103.07 34.36 -21.52
C THR A 200 104.53 34.41 -21.98
N LEU A 201 105.47 34.12 -21.09
CA LEU A 201 106.90 34.09 -21.40
C LEU A 201 107.28 32.93 -22.34
N SER A 202 106.53 31.82 -22.31
CA SER A 202 106.73 30.67 -23.22
C SER A 202 106.10 30.85 -24.60
N GLY A 203 105.26 31.88 -24.81
CA GLY A 203 104.60 32.14 -26.09
C GLY A 203 103.47 31.17 -26.45
N SER A 204 102.73 30.66 -25.46
CA SER A 204 101.66 29.67 -25.70
C SER A 204 100.51 30.20 -26.56
N CYS A 205 100.05 29.39 -27.54
CA CYS A 205 98.94 29.75 -28.42
C CYS A 205 97.55 29.65 -27.75
N TYR A 206 97.44 28.98 -26.60
CA TYR A 206 96.17 28.78 -25.88
C TYR A 206 95.80 29.93 -24.94
N LEU A 207 96.76 30.81 -24.61
CA LEU A 207 96.58 31.88 -23.64
C LEU A 207 95.58 32.96 -24.10
N SER A 208 95.59 33.32 -25.39
CA SER A 208 94.70 34.36 -25.94
C SER A 208 93.22 33.98 -25.81
N GLY A 209 92.88 32.71 -26.05
CA GLY A 209 91.52 32.18 -25.88
C GLY A 209 91.05 32.22 -24.43
N PHE A 210 91.93 31.91 -23.49
CA PHE A 210 91.62 31.97 -22.06
C PHE A 210 91.42 33.41 -21.56
N LEU A 211 92.27 34.36 -21.97
CA LEU A 211 92.14 35.78 -21.59
C LEU A 211 90.87 36.42 -22.14
N SER A 212 90.47 36.08 -23.37
CA SER A 212 89.18 36.52 -23.95
C SER A 212 87.99 36.00 -23.13
N LEU A 213 88.08 34.75 -22.68
CA LEU A 213 87.06 34.13 -21.86
C LEU A 213 86.99 34.74 -20.45
N ARG A 214 88.14 35.06 -19.83
CA ARG A 214 88.22 35.81 -18.56
C ARG A 214 87.55 37.18 -18.68
N ALA A 215 87.82 37.94 -19.75
CA ALA A 215 87.15 39.22 -20.00
C ALA A 215 85.63 39.07 -20.24
N SER A 216 85.17 37.90 -20.67
CA SER A 216 83.74 37.58 -20.81
C SER A 216 83.12 37.19 -19.46
N LEU A 217 83.86 36.45 -18.63
CA LEU A 217 83.50 36.16 -17.23
C LEU A 217 83.34 37.46 -16.42
N ASP A 218 84.25 38.42 -16.54
CA ASP A 218 84.17 39.70 -15.81
C ASP A 218 82.91 40.50 -16.17
N ARG A 219 82.56 40.52 -17.46
CA ARG A 219 81.31 41.16 -17.95
C ARG A 219 80.07 40.45 -17.42
N GLU A 220 80.05 39.12 -17.44
CA GLU A 220 78.94 38.33 -16.90
C GLU A 220 78.81 38.44 -15.39
N ALA A 221 79.92 38.46 -14.65
CA ALA A 221 79.95 38.65 -13.21
C ALA A 221 79.39 40.03 -12.82
N ALA A 222 79.83 41.09 -13.52
CA ALA A 222 79.29 42.44 -13.31
C ALA A 222 77.78 42.51 -13.61
N THR A 223 77.34 41.84 -14.68
CA THR A 223 75.91 41.76 -15.06
C THR A 223 75.10 41.02 -13.99
N ALA A 224 75.57 39.86 -13.53
CA ALA A 224 74.91 39.08 -12.49
C ALA A 224 74.81 39.85 -11.17
N GLN A 225 75.88 40.52 -10.76
CA GLN A 225 75.92 41.31 -9.52
C GLN A 225 74.97 42.52 -9.57
N SER A 226 74.90 43.19 -10.73
CA SER A 226 73.93 44.25 -10.95
C SER A 226 72.49 43.73 -10.93
N LYS A 227 72.20 42.55 -11.52
CA LYS A 227 70.88 41.91 -11.44
C LYS A 227 70.48 41.59 -10.00
N VAL A 228 71.39 41.00 -9.21
CA VAL A 228 71.17 40.71 -7.78
C VAL A 228 70.84 41.99 -7.01
N GLN A 229 71.59 43.06 -7.24
CA GLN A 229 71.37 44.34 -6.56
C GLN A 229 69.97 44.93 -6.84
N PHE A 230 69.48 44.85 -8.08
CA PHE A 230 68.16 45.35 -8.43
C PHE A 230 67.02 44.41 -8.00
N MET A 231 67.23 43.09 -8.10
CA MET A 231 66.21 42.09 -7.77
C MET A 231 66.00 41.91 -6.26
N SER A 232 67.00 42.17 -5.42
CA SER A 232 66.88 42.08 -3.95
C SER A 232 65.79 43.00 -3.38
N VAL A 233 65.46 44.10 -4.09
CA VAL A 233 64.35 45.00 -3.74
C VAL A 233 63.01 44.25 -3.72
N LEU A 234 62.86 43.20 -4.52
CA LEU A 234 61.65 42.37 -4.61
C LEU A 234 61.66 41.17 -3.66
N GLU A 235 62.76 40.87 -2.97
CA GLU A 235 62.90 39.62 -2.20
C GLU A 235 61.92 39.54 -1.03
N GLU A 236 61.89 40.56 -0.19
CA GLU A 236 60.96 40.67 0.94
C GLU A 236 59.48 40.54 0.52
N PRO A 237 58.95 41.30 -0.46
CA PRO A 237 57.55 41.22 -0.86
C PRO A 237 57.22 39.94 -1.62
N CYS A 238 58.18 39.33 -2.34
CA CYS A 238 57.99 38.00 -2.95
C CYS A 238 57.88 36.91 -1.88
N ALA A 239 58.72 36.95 -0.84
CA ALA A 239 58.67 36.01 0.28
C ALA A 239 57.36 36.15 1.08
N ALA A 240 56.86 37.37 1.21
CA ALA A 240 55.56 37.63 1.82
C ALA A 240 54.41 37.09 0.94
N LEU A 241 54.46 37.28 -0.38
CA LEU A 241 53.46 36.77 -1.33
C LEU A 241 53.35 35.24 -1.31
N GLU A 242 54.47 34.52 -1.15
CA GLU A 242 54.49 33.05 -1.09
C GLU A 242 53.76 32.49 0.16
N LYS A 243 53.68 33.28 1.23
CA LYS A 243 53.03 32.89 2.50
C LYS A 243 51.61 33.44 2.64
N ALA A 244 51.22 34.39 1.81
CA ALA A 244 49.92 35.06 1.89
C ALA A 244 48.74 34.13 1.58
N ALA A 245 47.58 34.42 2.16
CA ALA A 245 46.30 33.85 1.74
C ALA A 245 45.70 34.65 0.56
N PRO A 246 44.81 34.06 -0.27
CA PRO A 246 44.27 34.72 -1.46
C PRO A 246 43.63 36.11 -1.20
N HIS A 247 42.89 36.25 -0.10
CA HIS A 247 42.24 37.51 0.28
C HIS A 247 43.24 38.61 0.70
N GLU A 248 44.44 38.23 1.15
CA GLU A 248 45.50 39.17 1.56
C GLU A 248 46.31 39.68 0.37
N ILE A 249 46.34 38.91 -0.74
CA ILE A 249 47.14 39.23 -1.93
C ILE A 249 46.83 40.64 -2.42
N ALA A 250 45.54 40.99 -2.57
CA ALA A 250 45.10 42.28 -3.12
C ALA A 250 45.71 43.50 -2.39
N GLY A 251 45.89 43.41 -1.07
CA GLY A 251 46.51 44.48 -0.27
C GLY A 251 48.01 44.65 -0.50
N MET A 252 48.70 43.59 -0.93
CA MET A 252 50.16 43.58 -1.12
C MET A 252 50.58 44.02 -2.54
N LEU A 253 49.68 43.87 -3.53
CA LEU A 253 49.96 44.17 -4.94
C LEU A 253 50.42 45.60 -5.21
N PRO A 254 49.85 46.66 -4.59
CA PRO A 254 50.31 48.03 -4.81
C PRO A 254 51.78 48.25 -4.39
N HIS A 255 52.21 47.59 -3.30
CA HIS A 255 53.60 47.66 -2.83
C HIS A 255 54.56 46.96 -3.80
N ILE A 256 54.17 45.80 -4.32
CA ILE A 256 54.95 45.05 -5.34
C ILE A 256 55.06 45.89 -6.63
N ALA A 257 53.95 46.45 -7.11
CA ALA A 257 53.92 47.24 -8.33
C ALA A 257 54.72 48.55 -8.20
N GLY A 258 54.74 49.18 -7.02
CA GLY A 258 55.60 50.33 -6.73
C GLY A 258 57.09 49.99 -6.86
N ARG A 259 57.51 48.83 -6.34
CA ARG A 259 58.90 48.35 -6.47
C ARG A 259 59.25 47.95 -7.90
N LEU A 260 58.34 47.33 -8.65
CA LEU A 260 58.50 47.04 -10.07
C LEU A 260 58.64 48.31 -10.92
N ARG A 261 57.89 49.36 -10.59
CA ARG A 261 58.03 50.69 -11.21
C ARG A 261 59.43 51.26 -11.01
N LEU A 262 59.97 51.19 -9.78
CA LEU A 262 61.34 51.63 -9.50
C LEU A 262 62.36 50.80 -10.30
N LEU A 263 62.11 49.49 -10.43
CA LEU A 263 62.97 48.57 -11.17
C LEU A 263 63.01 48.89 -12.68
N TRP A 264 61.86 49.25 -13.28
CA TRP A 264 61.78 49.72 -14.66
C TRP A 264 62.51 51.05 -14.87
N SER A 265 62.35 52.01 -13.94
CA SER A 265 62.90 53.37 -14.10
C SER A 265 64.39 53.48 -13.77
N LEU A 266 64.93 52.65 -12.87
CA LEU A 266 66.30 52.79 -12.35
C LEU A 266 67.27 51.73 -12.88
N SER A 267 66.78 50.58 -13.38
CA SER A 267 67.64 49.49 -13.81
C SER A 267 67.86 49.48 -15.33
N PRO A 268 69.10 49.65 -15.83
CA PRO A 268 69.40 49.49 -17.24
C PRO A 268 69.22 48.04 -17.74
N LEU A 269 69.13 47.07 -16.82
CA LEU A 269 68.99 45.64 -17.14
C LEU A 269 67.54 45.18 -17.23
N PHE A 270 66.62 45.87 -16.55
CA PHE A 270 65.20 45.53 -16.47
C PHE A 270 64.26 46.56 -17.12
N GLY A 271 64.78 47.70 -17.59
CA GLY A 271 64.09 48.61 -18.53
C GLY A 271 63.97 48.05 -19.97
N ILE A 272 63.92 46.73 -20.10
CA ILE A 272 63.77 46.02 -21.37
C ILE A 272 62.48 45.20 -21.28
N ALA A 273 61.58 45.39 -22.24
CA ALA A 273 60.23 44.83 -22.21
C ALA A 273 60.21 43.31 -22.03
N GLU A 274 61.07 42.56 -22.74
CA GLU A 274 61.13 41.08 -22.66
C GLU A 274 61.41 40.56 -21.25
N ARG A 275 62.38 41.18 -20.54
CA ARG A 275 62.80 40.76 -19.20
C ARG A 275 61.74 41.10 -18.16
N MET A 276 61.12 42.28 -18.28
CA MET A 276 60.00 42.67 -17.42
C MET A 276 58.78 41.76 -17.63
N THR A 277 58.46 41.41 -18.88
CA THR A 277 57.39 40.48 -19.24
C THR A 277 57.63 39.07 -18.69
N SER A 278 58.86 38.57 -18.71
CA SER A 278 59.23 37.29 -18.09
C SER A 278 59.02 37.31 -16.57
N LEU A 279 59.47 38.38 -15.89
CA LEU A 279 59.29 38.57 -14.46
C LEU A 279 57.80 38.66 -14.07
N LEU A 280 56.99 39.43 -14.81
CA LEU A 280 55.55 39.53 -14.58
C LEU A 280 54.82 38.19 -14.77
N ARG A 281 55.24 37.36 -15.73
CA ARG A 281 54.71 35.99 -15.91
C ARG A 281 55.00 35.10 -14.70
N ARG A 282 56.16 35.24 -14.07
CA ARG A 282 56.49 34.52 -12.82
C ARG A 282 55.64 34.98 -11.65
N PHE A 283 55.33 36.27 -11.54
CA PHE A 283 54.35 36.76 -10.56
C PHE A 283 52.96 36.17 -10.80
N CYS A 284 52.50 36.11 -12.06
CA CYS A 284 51.22 35.46 -12.39
C CYS A 284 51.23 33.98 -11.98
N SER A 285 52.31 33.26 -12.27
CA SER A 285 52.50 31.85 -11.87
C SER A 285 52.49 31.68 -10.34
N GLN A 286 53.12 32.61 -9.61
CA GLN A 286 53.13 32.60 -8.15
C GLN A 286 51.74 32.85 -7.56
N ILE A 287 50.98 33.82 -8.10
CA ILE A 287 49.60 34.09 -7.68
C ILE A 287 48.73 32.86 -7.92
N ILE A 288 48.85 32.23 -9.10
CA ILE A 288 48.15 30.98 -9.42
C ILE A 288 48.53 29.87 -8.42
N ALA A 289 49.81 29.71 -8.10
CA ALA A 289 50.27 28.69 -7.15
C ALA A 289 49.72 28.91 -5.73
N VAL A 290 49.72 30.15 -5.24
CA VAL A 290 49.18 30.52 -3.92
C VAL A 290 47.67 30.27 -3.87
N CYS A 291 46.93 30.72 -4.88
CA CYS A 291 45.48 30.49 -4.97
C CYS A 291 45.14 29.00 -5.10
N THR A 292 45.86 28.25 -5.93
CA THR A 292 45.64 26.80 -6.12
C THR A 292 45.94 26.01 -4.85
N ARG A 293 46.93 26.42 -4.05
CA ARG A 293 47.22 25.80 -2.74
C ARG A 293 46.10 26.06 -1.71
N ALA A 294 45.43 27.20 -1.80
CA ALA A 294 44.32 27.55 -0.92
C ALA A 294 43.00 26.89 -1.31
N ILE A 295 42.84 26.50 -2.58
CA ILE A 295 41.63 25.85 -3.10
C ILE A 295 41.77 24.33 -3.02
N SER A 296 40.90 23.70 -2.23
CA SER A 296 40.74 22.24 -2.25
C SER A 296 39.76 21.86 -3.36
N VAL A 297 40.29 21.38 -4.49
CA VAL A 297 39.46 20.91 -5.62
C VAL A 297 38.64 19.67 -5.24
N ALA A 298 39.17 18.84 -4.33
CA ALA A 298 38.44 17.70 -3.79
C ALA A 298 37.16 18.16 -3.09
N ASP A 299 37.22 19.18 -2.24
CA ASP A 299 36.04 19.66 -1.48
C ASP A 299 35.02 20.36 -2.40
N ALA A 300 35.49 21.04 -3.45
CA ALA A 300 34.63 21.63 -4.48
C ALA A 300 33.81 20.58 -5.24
N LEU A 301 34.40 19.39 -5.45
CA LEU A 301 33.80 18.32 -6.26
C LEU A 301 33.15 17.21 -5.41
N SER A 302 33.57 16.97 -4.17
CA SER A 302 33.22 15.78 -3.37
C SER A 302 31.83 15.86 -2.75
N GLY A 303 30.89 15.07 -3.26
CA GLY A 303 29.54 14.89 -2.72
C GLY A 303 29.39 13.71 -1.74
N ASP A 304 30.48 13.09 -1.31
CA ASP A 304 30.45 11.82 -0.59
C ASP A 304 30.47 12.02 0.94
N VAL A 305 29.27 12.11 1.51
CA VAL A 305 29.04 12.10 2.96
C VAL A 305 29.60 10.81 3.59
N ASP A 306 29.64 9.68 2.87
CA ASP A 306 30.09 8.39 3.42
C ASP A 306 31.62 8.26 3.50
N ALA A 307 32.38 8.98 2.66
CA ALA A 307 33.85 9.06 2.79
C ALA A 307 34.28 9.95 3.96
N VAL A 308 33.53 11.01 4.23
CA VAL A 308 33.75 11.91 5.38
C VAL A 308 33.30 11.22 6.68
N ILE A 309 32.16 10.51 6.70
CA ILE A 309 31.73 9.71 7.85
C ILE A 309 32.75 8.60 8.17
N ARG A 310 33.33 7.92 7.15
CA ARG A 310 34.38 6.93 7.38
C ARG A 310 35.70 7.52 7.89
N LYS A 311 36.06 8.74 7.48
CA LYS A 311 37.20 9.48 8.06
C LYS A 311 36.92 10.01 9.47
N LEU A 312 35.67 10.38 9.78
CA LEU A 312 35.25 10.88 11.08
C LEU A 312 34.92 9.77 12.10
N GLN A 313 34.59 8.55 11.66
CA GLN A 313 34.42 7.39 12.55
C GLN A 313 35.73 6.93 13.21
N ILE A 314 36.89 7.34 12.70
CA ILE A 314 38.20 7.13 13.35
C ILE A 314 38.51 8.25 14.35
N ILE A 315 37.80 9.39 14.30
CA ILE A 315 38.03 10.56 15.16
C ILE A 315 36.94 10.71 16.25
N ALA A 316 35.80 10.03 16.12
CA ALA A 316 34.67 10.07 17.06
C ALA A 316 34.84 9.21 18.34
N ILE A 317 36.00 9.31 19.02
CA ILE A 317 36.13 8.95 20.44
C ILE A 317 36.16 10.20 21.33
N CYS A 318 36.26 11.41 20.78
CA CYS A 318 36.31 12.61 21.60
C CYS A 318 35.35 13.69 21.11
N THR A 319 34.53 14.16 22.05
CA THR A 319 33.85 15.46 22.15
C THR A 319 32.46 15.66 21.55
N HIS A 320 31.66 16.36 22.37
CA HIS A 320 30.22 16.57 22.33
C HIS A 320 29.70 17.38 21.14
N ALA A 321 28.50 16.99 20.69
CA ALA A 321 27.37 17.84 20.29
C ALA A 321 27.68 19.10 19.48
N ILE A 322 27.82 18.94 18.15
CA ILE A 322 27.47 19.97 17.17
C ILE A 322 26.58 19.28 16.12
N SER A 323 25.47 19.95 15.79
CA SER A 323 24.54 19.62 14.69
C SER A 323 25.33 19.37 13.39
N VAL A 324 25.29 18.14 12.88
CA VAL A 324 25.96 17.71 11.64
C VAL A 324 25.35 18.37 10.38
N ALA A 325 24.19 19.01 10.50
CA ALA A 325 23.53 19.67 9.38
C ALA A 325 24.15 21.03 9.02
N ASP A 326 24.75 21.75 9.97
CA ASP A 326 25.30 23.09 9.74
C ASP A 326 26.74 23.04 9.18
N ALA A 327 27.47 21.93 9.39
CA ALA A 327 28.86 21.77 8.94
C ALA A 327 29.01 21.41 7.45
N VAL A 328 28.01 20.77 6.85
CA VAL A 328 28.07 20.35 5.42
C VAL A 328 27.73 21.52 4.48
N SER A 329 26.90 22.46 4.93
CA SER A 329 26.60 23.70 4.18
C SER A 329 27.76 24.69 4.18
N SER A 330 28.57 24.73 5.24
CA SER A 330 29.65 25.72 5.35
C SER A 330 30.81 25.45 4.39
N ASP A 331 31.07 24.18 4.06
CA ASP A 331 32.21 23.82 3.19
C ASP A 331 32.07 24.37 1.75
N VAL A 332 30.88 24.31 1.15
CA VAL A 332 30.69 24.81 -0.23
C VAL A 332 30.72 26.34 -0.30
N ASP A 333 30.17 27.03 0.70
CA ASP A 333 30.23 28.49 0.79
C ASP A 333 31.65 29.00 1.02
N ASP A 334 32.44 28.30 1.84
CA ASP A 334 33.85 28.63 2.04
C ASP A 334 34.68 28.40 0.78
N VAL A 335 34.42 27.35 0.02
CA VAL A 335 35.06 27.12 -1.29
C VAL A 335 34.66 28.19 -2.29
N ILE A 336 33.37 28.55 -2.37
CA ILE A 336 32.88 29.66 -3.21
C ILE A 336 33.60 30.96 -2.85
N LYS A 337 33.73 31.26 -1.56
CA LYS A 337 34.44 32.46 -1.09
C LYS A 337 35.92 32.43 -1.49
N LYS A 338 36.62 31.31 -1.28
CA LYS A 338 38.04 31.16 -1.67
C LYS A 338 38.25 31.28 -3.19
N LEU A 339 37.33 30.73 -3.99
CA LEU A 339 37.35 30.89 -5.45
C LEU A 339 37.13 32.35 -5.86
N GLN A 340 36.22 33.05 -5.18
CA GLN A 340 35.96 34.47 -5.42
C GLN A 340 37.17 35.33 -5.04
N ASP A 341 37.74 35.11 -3.85
CA ASP A 341 38.98 35.78 -3.39
C ASP A 341 40.13 35.56 -4.38
N SER A 342 40.22 34.36 -4.98
CA SER A 342 41.24 34.01 -5.98
C SER A 342 41.03 34.73 -7.33
N ILE A 343 39.77 34.89 -7.76
CA ILE A 343 39.41 35.67 -8.95
C ILE A 343 39.74 37.15 -8.71
N ASP A 344 39.39 37.66 -7.53
CA ASP A 344 39.59 39.06 -7.17
C ASP A 344 41.08 39.39 -7.01
N ALA A 345 41.89 38.49 -6.44
CA ALA A 345 43.34 38.62 -6.39
C ALA A 345 43.96 38.69 -7.80
N ALA A 346 43.54 37.82 -8.70
CA ALA A 346 43.99 37.79 -10.09
C ALA A 346 43.60 39.06 -10.86
N ALA A 347 42.34 39.51 -10.73
CA ALA A 347 41.85 40.73 -11.37
C ALA A 347 42.54 41.97 -10.80
N SER A 348 42.79 42.00 -9.49
CA SER A 348 43.50 43.10 -8.82
C SER A 348 44.94 43.22 -9.34
N TRP A 349 45.63 42.12 -9.60
CA TRP A 349 46.98 42.14 -10.18
C TRP A 349 47.00 42.75 -11.58
N GLN A 350 46.08 42.31 -12.44
CA GLN A 350 45.94 42.89 -13.78
C GLN A 350 45.65 44.39 -13.72
N ALA A 351 44.74 44.81 -12.84
CA ALA A 351 44.36 46.22 -12.67
C ALA A 351 45.54 47.07 -12.18
N VAL A 352 46.27 46.59 -11.17
CA VAL A 352 47.44 47.28 -10.60
C VAL A 352 48.55 47.38 -11.64
N CYS A 353 48.89 46.30 -12.37
CA CYS A 353 49.89 46.34 -13.44
C CYS A 353 49.53 47.33 -14.56
N ARG A 354 48.28 47.31 -15.04
CA ARG A 354 47.80 48.26 -16.07
C ARG A 354 47.88 49.71 -15.59
N LYS A 355 47.46 49.96 -14.34
CA LYS A 355 47.52 51.30 -13.74
C LYS A 355 48.96 51.80 -13.59
N THR A 356 49.87 50.92 -13.17
CA THR A 356 51.29 51.26 -13.03
C THR A 356 51.94 51.49 -14.39
N ALA A 357 51.70 50.64 -15.39
CA ALA A 357 52.20 50.84 -16.76
C ALA A 357 51.72 52.18 -17.33
N HIS A 358 50.42 52.49 -17.21
CA HIS A 358 49.87 53.78 -17.63
C HIS A 358 50.53 54.97 -16.91
N SER A 359 50.75 54.84 -15.60
CA SER A 359 51.42 55.88 -14.79
C SER A 359 52.88 56.11 -15.20
N ILE A 360 53.58 55.07 -15.65
CA ILE A 360 54.96 55.19 -16.19
C ILE A 360 54.93 55.86 -17.56
N THR A 361 54.05 55.44 -18.47
CA THR A 361 53.92 56.03 -19.81
C THR A 361 53.62 57.54 -19.74
N LEU A 362 52.83 57.97 -18.75
CA LEU A 362 52.58 59.40 -18.51
C LEU A 362 53.79 60.14 -17.91
N ALA A 363 54.57 59.50 -17.03
CA ALA A 363 55.69 60.13 -16.34
C ALA A 363 56.97 60.19 -17.17
N THR A 364 57.20 59.21 -18.05
CA THR A 364 58.39 59.08 -18.90
C THR A 364 57.99 58.65 -20.32
N PRO A 365 57.61 59.61 -21.19
CA PRO A 365 57.14 59.31 -22.55
C PRO A 365 58.22 58.68 -23.44
N ASP A 366 59.49 59.01 -23.19
CA ASP A 366 60.63 58.52 -23.97
C ASP A 366 61.01 57.07 -23.65
N HIS A 367 60.49 56.53 -22.55
CA HIS A 367 60.71 55.14 -22.14
C HIS A 367 59.43 54.52 -21.55
N PRO A 368 58.39 54.34 -22.39
CA PRO A 368 57.10 53.84 -21.94
C PRO A 368 57.21 52.37 -21.56
N TRP A 369 56.43 51.95 -20.56
CA TRP A 369 56.29 50.54 -20.24
C TRP A 369 55.33 49.89 -21.23
N ASP A 370 55.88 49.27 -22.28
CA ASP A 370 55.11 48.54 -23.29
C ASP A 370 54.64 47.18 -22.74
N LEU A 371 53.56 47.23 -21.96
CA LEU A 371 52.93 46.06 -21.37
C LEU A 371 51.98 45.41 -22.38
N GLU A 372 52.38 44.30 -22.99
CA GLU A 372 51.48 43.45 -23.79
C GLU A 372 50.61 42.56 -22.87
N PRO A 373 49.32 42.88 -22.66
CA PRO A 373 48.53 42.20 -21.63
C PRO A 373 48.30 40.72 -21.96
N ALA A 374 48.18 40.38 -23.24
CA ALA A 374 47.98 39.00 -23.69
C ALA A 374 49.20 38.11 -23.41
N ALA A 375 50.41 38.63 -23.59
CA ALA A 375 51.65 37.89 -23.34
C ALA A 375 51.89 37.63 -21.84
N VAL A 376 51.43 38.55 -20.97
CA VAL A 376 51.64 38.46 -19.52
C VAL A 376 50.52 37.69 -18.82
N PHE A 377 49.26 37.94 -19.17
CA PHE A 377 48.11 37.53 -18.36
C PHE A 377 47.32 36.32 -18.89
N ALA A 378 47.66 35.76 -20.05
CA ALA A 378 46.90 34.64 -20.64
C ALA A 378 46.68 33.47 -19.67
N GLN A 379 47.70 33.04 -18.93
CA GLN A 379 47.56 31.97 -17.94
C GLN A 379 46.66 32.37 -16.77
N LEU A 380 46.71 33.64 -16.37
CA LEU A 380 45.89 34.17 -15.29
C LEU A 380 44.41 34.29 -15.70
N ASP A 381 44.13 34.65 -16.95
CA ASP A 381 42.78 34.70 -17.52
C ASP A 381 42.14 33.31 -17.60
N ILE A 382 42.91 32.31 -18.07
CA ILE A 382 42.47 30.91 -18.10
C ILE A 382 42.20 30.41 -16.67
N PHE A 383 43.07 30.73 -15.70
CA PHE A 383 42.86 30.39 -14.29
C PHE A 383 41.57 31.02 -13.73
N GLN A 384 41.33 32.32 -13.95
CA GLN A 384 40.09 32.96 -13.53
C GLN A 384 38.86 32.27 -14.13
N GLN A 385 38.91 31.90 -15.41
CA GLN A 385 37.81 31.20 -16.06
C GLN A 385 37.55 29.83 -15.44
N ARG A 386 38.61 29.07 -15.11
CA ARG A 386 38.49 27.78 -14.41
C ARG A 386 37.91 27.94 -13.01
N CYS A 387 38.30 28.99 -12.27
CA CYS A 387 37.71 29.31 -10.98
C CYS A 387 36.20 29.62 -11.11
N ARG A 388 35.79 30.37 -12.15
CA ARG A 388 34.36 30.59 -12.43
C ARG A 388 33.64 29.29 -12.78
N ASN A 389 34.26 28.42 -13.57
CA ASN A 389 33.66 27.11 -13.89
C ASN A 389 33.47 26.24 -12.64
N LEU A 390 34.45 26.17 -11.75
CA LEU A 390 34.30 25.46 -10.47
C LEU A 390 33.27 26.13 -9.55
N MET A 391 33.16 27.46 -9.59
CA MET A 391 32.09 28.19 -8.91
C MET A 391 30.72 27.75 -9.41
N ASP A 392 30.55 27.64 -10.73
CA ASP A 392 29.30 27.17 -11.34
C ASP A 392 28.96 25.75 -10.87
N VAL A 393 29.95 24.84 -10.80
CA VAL A 393 29.76 23.48 -10.26
C VAL A 393 29.29 23.51 -8.80
N CYS A 394 29.87 24.38 -7.96
CA CYS A 394 29.44 24.56 -6.57
C CYS A 394 27.99 25.07 -6.48
N LEU A 395 27.60 26.00 -7.36
CA LEU A 395 26.22 26.49 -7.43
C LEU A 395 25.24 25.42 -7.94
N ASP A 396 25.67 24.58 -8.89
CA ASP A 396 24.89 23.45 -9.40
C ASP A 396 24.66 22.40 -8.31
N ARG A 397 25.67 22.15 -7.47
CA ARG A 397 25.52 21.31 -6.28
C ARG A 397 24.47 21.87 -5.33
N LYS A 398 24.45 23.19 -5.10
CA LYS A 398 23.41 23.83 -4.28
C LYS A 398 22.00 23.72 -4.88
N GLN A 399 21.87 23.45 -6.18
CA GLN A 399 20.62 23.32 -6.91
C GLN A 399 20.12 21.87 -7.02
N PHE A 400 21.02 20.92 -7.31
CA PHE A 400 20.68 19.52 -7.62
C PHE A 400 21.36 18.49 -6.71
N GLY A 401 22.11 18.94 -5.70
CA GLY A 401 22.79 18.07 -4.75
C GLY A 401 21.82 17.22 -3.92
N ALA A 402 22.28 16.06 -3.49
CA ALA A 402 21.51 15.14 -2.64
C ALA A 402 21.24 15.70 -1.24
N GLU A 403 22.05 16.66 -0.79
CA GLU A 403 21.90 17.37 0.48
C GLU A 403 20.70 18.32 0.49
N VAL A 404 20.12 18.66 -0.67
CA VAL A 404 18.91 19.49 -0.74
C VAL A 404 17.71 18.60 -0.40
N PRO A 405 17.06 18.79 0.77
CA PRO A 405 15.92 17.98 1.15
C PRO A 405 14.78 18.26 0.18
N LEU A 406 14.28 17.20 -0.47
CA LEU A 406 13.14 17.30 -1.36
C LEU A 406 11.86 17.51 -0.53
N PRO A 407 11.01 18.49 -0.87
CA PRO A 407 9.72 18.65 -0.23
C PRO A 407 8.86 17.39 -0.36
N ALA A 408 8.02 17.13 0.65
CA ALA A 408 7.01 16.11 0.55
C ALA A 408 5.86 16.62 -0.34
N PHE A 409 5.78 16.08 -1.56
CA PHE A 409 4.69 16.39 -2.48
C PHE A 409 3.48 15.51 -2.17
N GLY A 410 2.36 16.12 -1.77
CA GLY A 410 1.09 15.43 -1.56
C GLY A 410 0.30 15.21 -2.86
N GLY A 411 -0.75 14.39 -2.80
CA GLY A 411 -1.67 14.15 -3.92
C GLY A 411 -1.27 12.98 -4.83
N THR A 412 -2.05 12.76 -5.90
CA THR A 412 -1.89 11.61 -6.82
C THR A 412 -0.63 11.67 -7.67
N SER A 413 -0.14 12.88 -7.98
CA SER A 413 1.10 13.10 -8.74
C SER A 413 2.35 13.24 -7.85
N GLY A 414 2.19 13.37 -6.53
CA GLY A 414 3.28 13.71 -5.61
C GLY A 414 4.43 12.70 -5.63
N ALA A 415 4.12 11.39 -5.65
CA ALA A 415 5.12 10.33 -5.74
C ALA A 415 5.90 10.35 -7.07
N GLU A 416 5.22 10.64 -8.19
CA GLU A 416 5.86 10.76 -9.51
C GLU A 416 6.80 11.97 -9.55
N THR A 417 6.37 13.12 -9.03
CA THR A 417 7.17 14.34 -8.95
C THR A 417 8.38 14.16 -8.05
N HIS A 418 8.20 13.53 -6.89
CA HIS A 418 9.30 13.23 -5.98
C HIS A 418 10.32 12.30 -6.63
N LYS A 419 9.86 11.24 -7.30
CA LYS A 419 10.74 10.33 -8.07
C LYS A 419 11.47 11.05 -9.20
N ALA A 420 10.79 11.92 -9.95
CA ALA A 420 11.42 12.71 -11.02
C ALA A 420 12.53 13.63 -10.48
N LEU A 421 12.32 14.26 -9.32
CA LEU A 421 13.34 15.08 -8.66
C LEU A 421 14.50 14.23 -8.12
N GLN A 422 14.22 13.06 -7.57
CA GLN A 422 15.25 12.10 -7.16
C GLN A 422 16.09 11.62 -8.35
N ASP A 423 15.46 11.31 -9.48
CA ASP A 423 16.14 10.93 -10.73
C ASP A 423 17.02 12.07 -11.26
N ILE A 424 16.62 13.34 -11.06
CA ILE A 424 17.43 14.52 -11.37
C ILE A 424 18.65 14.60 -10.44
N GLN A 425 18.49 14.40 -9.13
CA GLN A 425 19.61 14.36 -8.18
C GLN A 425 20.61 13.24 -8.53
N VAL A 426 20.13 12.04 -8.84
CA VAL A 426 20.97 10.92 -9.31
C VAL A 426 21.68 11.26 -10.62
N GLY A 427 20.98 11.92 -11.55
CA GLY A 427 21.55 12.41 -12.80
C GLY A 427 22.68 13.42 -12.57
N PHE A 428 22.51 14.34 -11.62
CA PHE A 428 23.54 15.30 -11.23
C PHE A 428 24.75 14.62 -10.60
N VAL A 429 24.56 13.70 -9.65
CA VAL A 429 25.65 12.94 -9.02
C VAL A 429 26.48 12.22 -10.08
N LYS A 430 25.85 11.58 -11.08
CA LYS A 430 26.56 10.93 -12.19
C LYS A 430 27.35 11.92 -13.06
N ALA A 431 26.81 13.11 -13.31
CA ALA A 431 27.50 14.14 -14.08
C ALA A 431 28.71 14.70 -13.31
N ALA A 432 28.56 14.96 -12.00
CA ALA A 432 29.62 15.45 -11.13
C ALA A 432 30.71 14.38 -10.89
N GLN A 433 30.35 13.10 -10.79
CA GLN A 433 31.31 11.99 -10.61
C GLN A 433 32.31 11.89 -11.77
N LYS A 434 31.90 12.23 -13.00
CA LYS A 434 32.81 12.30 -14.15
C LYS A 434 33.92 13.34 -13.96
N LEU A 435 33.59 14.49 -13.36
CA LEU A 435 34.56 15.53 -13.03
C LEU A 435 35.45 15.14 -11.84
N GLN A 436 34.92 14.39 -10.86
CA GLN A 436 35.69 13.89 -9.71
C GLN A 436 36.75 12.85 -10.11
N MET A 437 36.48 12.04 -11.13
CA MET A 437 37.34 10.94 -11.58
C MET A 437 38.42 11.37 -12.58
N LEU A 438 38.57 12.68 -12.83
CA LEU A 438 39.60 13.20 -13.73
C LEU A 438 40.99 12.90 -13.17
N ALA A 439 41.88 12.43 -14.05
CA ALA A 439 43.26 12.09 -13.67
C ALA A 439 44.19 13.31 -13.55
N TYR A 440 43.68 14.50 -13.86
CA TYR A 440 44.42 15.77 -13.87
C TYR A 440 43.67 16.82 -13.03
N SER A 441 44.36 17.89 -12.63
CA SER A 441 43.75 18.96 -11.86
C SER A 441 42.94 19.93 -12.75
N PRO A 442 41.65 20.17 -12.46
CA PRO A 442 40.83 21.21 -13.10
C PRO A 442 41.46 22.61 -13.12
N LEU A 443 42.31 22.93 -12.13
CA LEU A 443 42.98 24.23 -12.01
C LEU A 443 44.32 24.29 -12.77
N ASP A 444 44.79 23.19 -13.37
CA ASP A 444 46.03 23.20 -14.15
C ASP A 444 45.84 23.89 -15.50
N VAL A 445 46.28 25.14 -15.57
CA VAL A 445 46.15 26.06 -16.70
C VAL A 445 46.74 25.51 -18.00
N ASN A 446 47.71 24.60 -17.92
CA ASN A 446 48.40 24.05 -19.09
C ASN A 446 47.62 22.92 -19.77
N ASP A 447 46.64 22.30 -19.09
CA ASP A 447 45.86 21.19 -19.65
C ASP A 447 44.58 21.70 -20.34
N SER A 448 44.50 21.65 -21.66
CA SER A 448 43.33 22.10 -22.42
C SER A 448 42.08 21.23 -22.25
N LYS A 449 42.21 19.98 -21.77
CA LYS A 449 41.11 19.00 -21.68
C LYS A 449 39.95 19.45 -20.80
N TRP A 450 40.23 20.24 -19.77
CA TRP A 450 39.19 20.80 -18.87
C TRP A 450 38.07 21.50 -19.64
N THR A 451 38.40 22.21 -20.72
CA THR A 451 37.40 22.96 -21.49
C THR A 451 36.36 22.05 -22.15
N GLU A 452 36.79 20.88 -22.65
CA GLU A 452 35.92 19.88 -23.27
C GLU A 452 35.08 19.16 -22.21
N ASP A 453 35.70 18.71 -21.12
CA ASP A 453 35.00 18.01 -20.04
C ASP A 453 33.97 18.90 -19.33
N PHE A 454 34.28 20.18 -19.13
CA PHE A 454 33.33 21.15 -18.57
C PHE A 454 32.18 21.46 -19.55
N ALA A 455 32.45 21.52 -20.86
CA ALA A 455 31.40 21.67 -21.88
C ALA A 455 30.45 20.45 -21.90
N ALA A 456 30.99 19.24 -21.75
CA ALA A 456 30.19 18.02 -21.63
C ALA A 456 29.34 18.02 -20.34
N TYR A 457 29.91 18.47 -19.23
CA TYR A 457 29.21 18.63 -17.94
C TYR A 457 28.05 19.64 -18.04
N THR A 458 28.30 20.84 -18.57
CA THR A 458 27.26 21.89 -18.75
C THR A 458 26.14 21.43 -19.69
N THR A 459 26.46 20.65 -20.71
CA THR A 459 25.45 20.03 -21.59
C THR A 459 24.57 19.04 -20.82
N ALA A 460 25.16 18.16 -20.01
CA ALA A 460 24.42 17.22 -19.17
C ALA A 460 23.52 17.94 -18.16
N LEU A 461 24.03 19.01 -17.55
CA LEU A 461 23.31 19.86 -16.61
C LEU A 461 22.12 20.58 -17.27
N GLY A 462 22.27 21.11 -18.48
CA GLY A 462 21.17 21.71 -19.23
C GLY A 462 20.04 20.71 -19.58
N VAL A 463 20.34 19.40 -19.65
CA VAL A 463 19.30 18.36 -19.72
C VAL A 463 18.57 18.22 -18.38
N LEU A 464 19.29 18.23 -17.26
CA LEU A 464 18.70 18.17 -15.91
C LEU A 464 17.83 19.39 -15.61
N GLU A 465 18.24 20.59 -16.02
CA GLU A 465 17.44 21.81 -15.88
C GLU A 465 16.11 21.71 -16.64
N ARG A 466 16.14 21.23 -17.89
CA ARG A 466 14.93 20.99 -18.68
C ARG A 466 14.02 19.94 -18.04
N LYS A 467 14.60 18.88 -17.48
CA LYS A 467 13.84 17.87 -16.73
C LYS A 467 13.20 18.46 -15.47
N PHE A 468 13.90 19.31 -14.73
CA PHE A 468 13.35 20.00 -13.56
C PHE A 468 12.19 20.92 -13.96
N ALA A 469 12.37 21.75 -14.99
CA ALA A 469 11.32 22.63 -15.48
C ALA A 469 10.09 21.84 -15.98
N ALA A 470 10.31 20.72 -16.68
CA ALA A 470 9.23 19.83 -17.13
C ALA A 470 8.51 19.14 -15.97
N ALA A 471 9.25 18.68 -14.94
CA ALA A 471 8.66 18.09 -13.74
C ALA A 471 7.81 19.11 -12.96
N ALA A 472 8.28 20.35 -12.85
CA ALA A 472 7.54 21.44 -12.25
C ALA A 472 6.26 21.76 -13.05
N ALA A 473 6.37 21.92 -14.37
CA ALA A 473 5.22 22.16 -15.24
C ALA A 473 4.17 21.05 -15.14
N ALA A 474 4.58 19.78 -15.22
CA ALA A 474 3.68 18.64 -15.12
C ALA A 474 3.00 18.53 -13.74
N ALA A 475 3.71 18.87 -12.65
CA ALA A 475 3.13 18.90 -11.31
C ALA A 475 2.08 20.01 -11.18
N ILE A 476 2.38 21.20 -11.71
CA ILE A 476 1.52 22.38 -11.67
C ILE A 476 0.26 22.18 -12.54
N GLU A 477 0.39 21.65 -13.75
CA GLU A 477 -0.74 21.38 -14.65
C GLU A 477 -1.70 20.32 -14.11
N ARG A 478 -1.19 19.34 -13.34
CA ARG A 478 -2.01 18.31 -12.69
C ARG A 478 -2.62 18.76 -11.37
N ALA A 479 -2.33 19.97 -10.90
CA ALA A 479 -2.89 20.49 -9.67
C ALA A 479 -4.42 20.69 -9.83
N GLY A 480 -5.21 19.93 -9.07
CA GLY A 480 -6.67 20.01 -9.13
C GLY A 480 -7.30 21.21 -8.41
N SER A 481 -6.50 22.01 -7.71
CA SER A 481 -6.98 23.21 -7.00
C SER A 481 -5.96 24.34 -7.07
N LEU A 482 -6.45 25.58 -7.02
CA LEU A 482 -5.60 26.78 -6.98
C LEU A 482 -4.66 26.75 -5.77
N GLN A 483 -5.15 26.31 -4.60
CA GLN A 483 -4.34 26.19 -3.39
C GLN A 483 -3.17 25.21 -3.57
N THR A 484 -3.42 24.04 -4.15
CA THR A 484 -2.35 23.06 -4.45
C THR A 484 -1.37 23.62 -5.48
N CYS A 485 -1.87 24.31 -6.51
CA CYS A 485 -1.04 24.95 -7.53
C CYS A 485 -0.08 25.97 -6.89
N MET A 486 -0.59 26.84 -6.02
CA MET A 486 0.23 27.80 -5.29
C MET A 486 1.29 27.12 -4.43
N GLN A 487 0.91 26.12 -3.63
CA GLN A 487 1.84 25.35 -2.78
C GLN A 487 2.99 24.72 -3.58
N LEU A 488 2.67 24.14 -4.75
CA LEU A 488 3.67 23.56 -5.65
C LEU A 488 4.61 24.62 -6.19
N ILE A 489 4.09 25.76 -6.66
CA ILE A 489 4.92 26.87 -7.14
C ILE A 489 5.81 27.38 -6.00
N MET A 490 5.34 27.46 -4.74
CA MET A 490 6.20 27.84 -3.61
C MET A 490 7.35 26.85 -3.41
N ALA A 491 7.03 25.55 -3.44
CA ALA A 491 8.02 24.50 -3.26
C ALA A 491 9.08 24.56 -4.37
N PHE A 492 8.66 24.68 -5.64
CA PHE A 492 9.59 24.77 -6.77
C PHE A 492 10.38 26.08 -6.79
N ASN A 493 9.79 27.22 -6.40
CA ASN A 493 10.52 28.48 -6.24
C ASN A 493 11.55 28.43 -5.12
N GLY A 494 11.24 27.79 -4.00
CA GLY A 494 12.19 27.57 -2.91
C GLY A 494 13.38 26.69 -3.33
N MET A 495 13.15 25.73 -4.23
CA MET A 495 14.20 24.88 -4.81
C MET A 495 14.97 25.57 -5.94
N ALA A 496 14.36 26.49 -6.69
CA ALA A 496 14.96 27.15 -7.84
C ALA A 496 15.93 28.27 -7.42
N LYS A 497 17.23 27.98 -7.41
CA LYS A 497 18.29 28.96 -7.12
C LYS A 497 18.86 29.58 -8.40
N ARG A 498 18.95 28.81 -9.49
CA ARG A 498 19.52 29.25 -10.78
C ARG A 498 18.57 30.14 -11.58
N ALA A 499 19.13 31.08 -12.35
CA ALA A 499 18.37 32.04 -13.15
C ALA A 499 17.43 31.41 -14.20
N PRO A 500 17.82 30.36 -14.97
CA PRO A 500 16.92 29.72 -15.93
C PRO A 500 15.69 29.09 -15.26
N LEU A 501 15.88 28.45 -14.10
CA LEU A 501 14.80 27.83 -13.33
C LEU A 501 13.89 28.87 -12.69
N LYS A 502 14.45 29.93 -12.11
CA LYS A 502 13.67 31.08 -11.60
C LYS A 502 12.80 31.70 -12.70
N LYS A 503 13.35 31.87 -13.91
CA LYS A 503 12.60 32.38 -15.07
C LYS A 503 11.47 31.43 -15.49
N ALA A 504 11.73 30.11 -15.48
CA ALA A 504 10.70 29.11 -15.75
C ALA A 504 9.57 29.15 -14.70
N MET A 505 9.91 29.31 -13.41
CA MET A 505 8.90 29.40 -12.35
C MET A 505 8.09 30.70 -12.42
N ALA A 506 8.72 31.82 -12.76
CA ALA A 506 8.03 33.10 -12.99
C ALA A 506 7.01 33.07 -14.13
N HIS A 507 7.13 32.13 -15.09
CA HIS A 507 6.09 31.88 -16.08
C HIS A 507 4.85 31.22 -15.44
N HIS A 508 5.06 30.24 -14.56
CA HIS A 508 3.95 29.57 -13.85
C HIS A 508 3.28 30.48 -12.81
N GLU A 509 4.03 31.37 -12.17
CA GLU A 509 3.47 32.43 -11.31
C GLU A 509 2.43 33.29 -12.03
N ARG A 510 2.69 33.67 -13.29
CA ARG A 510 1.70 34.40 -14.12
C ARG A 510 0.47 33.55 -14.45
N GLY A 511 0.64 32.24 -14.58
CA GLY A 511 -0.47 31.30 -14.75
C GLY A 511 -1.43 31.23 -13.57
N LEU A 512 -1.03 31.64 -12.36
CA LEU A 512 -1.90 31.68 -11.19
C LEU A 512 -3.08 32.65 -11.35
N PHE A 513 -2.89 33.77 -12.06
CA PHE A 513 -3.98 34.71 -12.33
C PHE A 513 -5.06 34.08 -13.19
N ILE A 514 -4.68 33.30 -14.20
CA ILE A 514 -5.61 32.55 -15.07
C ILE A 514 -6.39 31.53 -14.24
N ALA A 515 -5.70 30.82 -13.34
CA ALA A 515 -6.35 29.85 -12.46
C ALA A 515 -7.29 30.52 -11.45
N LEU A 516 -6.93 31.69 -10.91
CA LEU A 516 -7.79 32.50 -10.05
C LEU A 516 -9.05 32.97 -10.80
N ASP A 517 -8.91 33.48 -12.01
CA ASP A 517 -10.05 33.92 -12.82
C ASP A 517 -10.99 32.76 -13.15
N ALA A 518 -10.45 31.59 -13.45
CA ALA A 518 -11.24 30.37 -13.64
C ALA A 518 -12.00 29.96 -12.36
N GLU A 519 -11.37 30.08 -11.19
CA GLU A 519 -12.03 29.82 -9.90
C GLU A 519 -13.12 30.86 -9.60
N ASN A 520 -12.84 32.15 -9.79
CA ASN A 520 -13.82 33.23 -9.65
C ASN A 520 -15.03 33.01 -10.57
N ALA A 521 -14.80 32.63 -11.83
CA ALA A 521 -15.86 32.31 -12.77
C ALA A 521 -16.68 31.07 -12.35
N ALA A 522 -16.04 30.06 -11.76
CA ALA A 522 -16.75 28.89 -11.22
C ALA A 522 -17.63 29.26 -10.02
N LEU A 523 -17.15 30.12 -9.12
CA LEU A 523 -17.92 30.65 -8.00
C LEU A 523 -19.10 31.52 -8.46
N ALA A 524 -18.90 32.35 -9.49
CA ALA A 524 -19.97 33.12 -10.12
C ALA A 524 -21.06 32.21 -10.71
N ARG A 525 -20.69 31.14 -11.42
CA ARG A 525 -21.65 30.14 -11.93
C ARG A 525 -22.41 29.44 -10.81
N ALA A 526 -21.74 29.11 -9.71
CA ALA A 526 -22.39 28.51 -8.54
C ALA A 526 -23.41 29.47 -7.89
N LEU A 527 -23.10 30.77 -7.82
CA LEU A 527 -24.04 31.80 -7.36
C LEU A 527 -25.28 31.86 -8.26
N GLU A 528 -25.10 31.83 -9.58
CA GLU A 528 -26.22 31.88 -10.53
C GLU A 528 -27.10 30.62 -10.43
N GLN A 529 -26.50 29.45 -10.16
CA GLN A 529 -27.28 28.24 -9.88
C GLN A 529 -28.10 28.38 -8.59
N ILE A 530 -27.52 28.91 -7.51
CA ILE A 530 -28.25 29.19 -6.26
C ILE A 530 -29.42 30.16 -6.51
N ARG A 531 -29.22 31.16 -7.38
CA ARG A 531 -30.27 32.10 -7.77
C ARG A 531 -31.44 31.42 -8.49
N LYS A 532 -31.16 30.45 -9.37
CA LYS A 532 -32.20 29.63 -10.03
C LYS A 532 -32.91 28.73 -9.03
N ASP A 533 -32.17 28.09 -8.13
CA ASP A 533 -32.73 27.19 -7.12
C ASP A 533 -33.65 27.94 -6.14
N LEU A 534 -33.39 29.22 -5.86
CA LEU A 534 -34.26 30.10 -5.05
C LEU A 534 -35.66 30.30 -5.67
N GLN A 535 -35.77 30.18 -7.00
CA GLN A 535 -37.04 30.32 -7.74
C GLN A 535 -37.88 29.03 -7.69
N LEU A 536 -37.29 27.89 -7.31
CA LEU A 536 -37.98 26.61 -7.23
C LEU A 536 -38.73 26.44 -5.88
N PRO A 537 -39.81 25.63 -5.85
CA PRO A 537 -40.48 25.28 -4.59
C PRO A 537 -39.52 24.57 -3.61
N ARG A 538 -39.78 24.78 -2.31
CA ARG A 538 -38.94 24.36 -1.18
C ARG A 538 -38.42 22.92 -1.27
N SER A 539 -37.12 22.75 -1.01
CA SER A 539 -36.51 21.46 -0.64
C SER A 539 -36.79 21.14 0.83
N ALA A 540 -37.09 19.87 1.15
CA ALA A 540 -37.49 19.43 2.49
C ALA A 540 -36.42 19.64 3.60
N THR A 541 -35.18 19.99 3.25
CA THR A 541 -34.04 19.99 4.18
C THR A 541 -33.43 21.35 4.47
N GLN A 542 -33.75 22.42 3.73
CA GLN A 542 -33.18 23.75 3.95
C GLN A 542 -34.21 24.88 3.82
N PRO A 543 -34.06 25.96 4.62
CA PRO A 543 -34.83 27.18 4.45
C PRO A 543 -34.54 27.82 3.09
N ARG A 544 -35.55 28.43 2.47
CA ARG A 544 -35.49 28.91 1.08
C ARG A 544 -34.59 30.13 0.94
N PHE A 545 -34.81 31.17 1.74
CA PHE A 545 -34.05 32.43 1.63
C PHE A 545 -32.75 32.36 2.41
N ALA A 546 -32.81 31.98 3.69
CA ALA A 546 -31.62 31.87 4.54
C ALA A 546 -30.69 30.74 4.10
N GLY A 547 -31.20 29.67 3.48
CA GLY A 547 -30.37 28.60 2.92
C GLY A 547 -29.56 29.06 1.72
N ALA A 548 -30.20 29.79 0.79
CA ALA A 548 -29.53 30.42 -0.35
C ALA A 548 -28.51 31.47 0.10
N ALA A 549 -28.88 32.33 1.07
CA ALA A 549 -27.97 33.32 1.66
C ALA A 549 -26.79 32.65 2.39
N ALA A 550 -27.02 31.57 3.14
CA ALA A 550 -25.95 30.81 3.79
C ALA A 550 -25.04 30.12 2.76
N ALA A 551 -25.58 29.67 1.62
CA ALA A 551 -24.79 29.13 0.52
C ALA A 551 -23.92 30.20 -0.12
N ALA A 552 -24.46 31.39 -0.41
CA ALA A 552 -23.71 32.53 -0.90
C ALA A 552 -22.62 32.96 0.11
N ALA A 553 -22.93 33.02 1.40
CA ALA A 553 -21.94 33.34 2.44
C ALA A 553 -20.80 32.30 2.52
N ARG A 554 -21.06 31.01 2.24
CA ARG A 554 -20.00 30.00 2.11
C ARG A 554 -19.12 30.26 0.89
N LEU A 555 -19.70 30.64 -0.24
CA LEU A 555 -18.94 31.03 -1.44
C LEU A 555 -18.09 32.28 -1.16
N THR A 556 -18.63 33.28 -0.44
CA THR A 556 -17.86 34.47 -0.01
C THR A 556 -16.67 34.07 0.84
N ARG A 557 -16.86 33.22 1.86
CA ARG A 557 -15.74 32.74 2.71
C ARG A 557 -14.67 32.02 1.90
N ARG A 558 -15.07 31.19 0.94
CA ARG A 558 -14.13 30.49 0.05
C ARG A 558 -13.36 31.48 -0.82
N ALA A 559 -14.06 32.42 -1.46
CA ALA A 559 -13.44 33.47 -2.28
C ALA A 559 -12.42 34.30 -1.47
N THR A 560 -12.81 34.76 -0.28
CA THR A 560 -11.90 35.50 0.61
C THR A 560 -10.69 34.66 1.01
N ALA A 561 -10.87 33.40 1.40
CA ALA A 561 -9.76 32.54 1.78
C ALA A 561 -8.77 32.28 0.62
N THR A 562 -9.27 32.11 -0.62
CA THR A 562 -8.41 31.96 -1.80
C THR A 562 -7.62 33.23 -2.10
N TRP A 563 -8.23 34.40 -1.91
CA TRP A 563 -7.59 35.68 -2.13
C TRP A 563 -6.54 35.99 -1.05
N ASP A 564 -6.86 35.76 0.21
CA ASP A 564 -5.92 35.95 1.33
C ASP A 564 -4.68 35.07 1.17
N ALA A 565 -4.87 33.80 0.74
CA ALA A 565 -3.76 32.91 0.43
C ALA A 565 -2.89 33.48 -0.70
N MET A 566 -3.50 34.06 -1.74
CA MET A 566 -2.80 34.61 -2.90
C MET A 566 -2.03 35.89 -2.54
N GLN A 567 -2.62 36.75 -1.72
CA GLN A 567 -1.95 37.93 -1.16
C GLN A 567 -0.76 37.56 -0.27
N ALA A 568 -0.89 36.52 0.55
CA ALA A 568 0.21 36.05 1.39
C ALA A 568 1.38 35.49 0.56
N TYR A 569 1.09 34.95 -0.63
CA TYR A 569 2.09 34.29 -1.46
C TYR A 569 2.85 35.24 -2.39
N LEU A 570 2.16 36.16 -3.08
CA LEU A 570 2.75 36.97 -4.16
C LEU A 570 2.33 38.45 -4.08
N PRO A 571 2.69 39.18 -3.01
CA PRO A 571 2.32 40.58 -2.87
C PRO A 571 2.89 41.45 -4.01
N ALA A 572 4.13 41.19 -4.42
CA ALA A 572 4.78 41.93 -5.51
C ALA A 572 4.20 41.64 -6.90
N LEU A 573 3.67 40.43 -7.13
CA LEU A 573 3.08 40.06 -8.43
C LEU A 573 1.67 40.64 -8.59
N LEU A 574 0.96 40.90 -7.49
CA LEU A 574 -0.37 41.52 -7.51
C LEU A 574 -0.36 42.98 -7.99
N GLU A 575 0.80 43.65 -7.96
CA GLU A 575 1.00 45.00 -8.50
C GLU A 575 1.15 45.00 -10.04
N SER A 576 1.28 43.82 -10.67
CA SER A 576 1.28 43.69 -12.13
C SER A 576 -0.07 44.07 -12.74
N PRO A 577 -0.13 44.50 -14.03
CA PRO A 577 -1.40 44.83 -14.68
C PRO A 577 -2.35 43.62 -14.74
N GLU A 578 -1.83 42.40 -14.91
CA GLU A 578 -2.61 41.17 -14.84
C GLU A 578 -3.17 40.92 -13.44
N GLY A 579 -2.35 41.15 -12.40
CA GLY A 579 -2.75 41.01 -11.00
C GLY A 579 -3.83 42.02 -10.59
N LEU A 580 -3.72 43.27 -11.03
CA LEU A 580 -4.73 44.30 -10.82
C LEU A 580 -6.07 43.95 -11.48
N SER A 581 -6.03 43.39 -12.70
CA SER A 581 -7.24 42.94 -13.38
C SER A 581 -7.93 41.80 -12.64
N ALA A 582 -7.18 40.77 -12.21
CA ALA A 582 -7.71 39.66 -11.42
C ALA A 582 -8.25 40.12 -10.04
N ALA A 583 -7.60 41.12 -9.42
CA ALA A 583 -8.06 41.74 -8.17
C ALA A 583 -9.42 42.42 -8.34
N GLN A 584 -9.60 43.17 -9.43
CA GLN A 584 -10.87 43.83 -9.75
C GLN A 584 -11.98 42.80 -9.99
N ALA A 585 -11.70 41.74 -10.75
CA ALA A 585 -12.65 40.65 -10.99
C ALA A 585 -13.06 39.95 -9.68
N HIS A 586 -12.11 39.68 -8.80
CA HIS A 586 -12.37 39.10 -7.48
C HIS A 586 -13.21 40.02 -6.58
N ALA A 587 -12.88 41.31 -6.53
CA ALA A 587 -13.64 42.30 -5.77
C ALA A 587 -15.09 42.44 -6.29
N ALA A 588 -15.28 42.40 -7.62
CA ALA A 588 -16.60 42.42 -8.23
C ALA A 588 -17.43 41.18 -7.84
N LEU A 589 -16.82 39.99 -7.81
CA LEU A 589 -17.46 38.75 -7.35
C LEU A 589 -17.88 38.84 -5.87
N LEU A 590 -16.98 39.29 -4.99
CA LEU A 590 -17.29 39.47 -3.56
C LEU A 590 -18.45 40.43 -3.35
N THR A 591 -18.44 41.57 -4.07
CA THR A 591 -19.53 42.55 -4.05
C THR A 591 -20.85 41.91 -4.51
N SER A 592 -20.84 41.11 -5.58
CA SER A 592 -22.02 40.39 -6.06
C SER A 592 -22.57 39.39 -5.05
N LEU A 593 -21.71 38.60 -4.41
CA LEU A 593 -22.08 37.61 -3.39
C LEU A 593 -22.69 38.28 -2.14
N GLN A 594 -22.10 39.38 -1.69
CA GLN A 594 -22.61 40.17 -0.57
C GLN A 594 -23.96 40.82 -0.92
N ALA A 595 -24.08 41.41 -2.11
CA ALA A 595 -25.32 42.00 -2.60
C ALA A 595 -26.46 40.97 -2.68
N PHE A 596 -26.18 39.75 -3.15
CA PHE A 596 -27.16 38.66 -3.17
C PHE A 596 -27.64 38.28 -1.77
N THR A 597 -26.72 38.16 -0.80
CA THR A 597 -27.05 37.84 0.59
C THR A 597 -27.97 38.89 1.20
N SER A 598 -27.65 40.18 1.01
CA SER A 598 -28.47 41.30 1.49
C SER A 598 -29.83 41.37 0.79
N ALA A 599 -29.88 41.13 -0.52
CA ALA A 599 -31.12 41.11 -1.29
C ALA A 599 -32.06 39.98 -0.84
N ALA A 600 -31.53 38.77 -0.64
CA ALA A 600 -32.30 37.63 -0.14
C ALA A 600 -32.85 37.88 1.28
N HIS A 601 -32.07 38.54 2.14
CA HIS A 601 -32.54 38.96 3.47
C HIS A 601 -33.65 40.00 3.38
N ALA A 602 -33.50 41.02 2.54
CA ALA A 602 -34.51 42.07 2.36
C ALA A 602 -35.82 41.53 1.78
N GLU A 603 -35.77 40.64 0.78
CA GLU A 603 -36.94 39.99 0.19
C GLU A 603 -37.68 39.15 1.23
N TRP A 604 -36.95 38.34 2.01
CA TRP A 604 -37.53 37.60 3.12
C TRP A 604 -38.15 38.52 4.18
N TYR A 605 -37.43 39.57 4.57
CA TYR A 605 -37.89 40.54 5.58
C TYR A 605 -39.23 41.18 5.20
N GLN A 606 -39.42 41.49 3.91
CA GLN A 606 -40.67 42.05 3.37
C GLN A 606 -41.80 41.00 3.23
N SER A 607 -41.45 39.72 3.05
CA SER A 607 -42.44 38.63 2.91
C SER A 607 -43.16 38.26 4.21
N ILE A 608 -42.64 38.68 5.38
CA ILE A 608 -43.23 38.35 6.68
C ILE A 608 -44.47 39.19 6.96
N GLU A 609 -45.63 38.52 7.07
CA GLU A 609 -46.89 39.15 7.45
C GLU A 609 -46.91 39.59 8.93
N PRO A 610 -47.55 40.74 9.27
CA PRO A 610 -47.63 41.24 10.65
C PRO A 610 -48.51 40.38 11.58
N GLY A 611 -49.41 39.54 11.05
CA GLY A 611 -50.33 38.69 11.81
C GLY A 611 -49.84 37.26 12.09
N LEU A 612 -48.53 36.99 12.07
CA LEU A 612 -47.99 35.63 12.18
C LEU A 612 -48.41 34.90 13.47
N ALA A 613 -48.55 35.63 14.58
CA ALA A 613 -49.00 35.09 15.86
C ALA A 613 -50.45 34.58 15.84
N ASP A 614 -51.33 35.13 15.00
CA ASP A 614 -52.72 34.69 14.88
C ASP A 614 -52.84 33.28 14.29
N ARG A 615 -51.86 32.88 13.47
CA ARG A 615 -51.81 31.51 12.90
C ARG A 615 -51.57 30.44 13.97
N LEU A 616 -51.06 30.81 15.16
CA LEU A 616 -50.95 29.92 16.33
C LEU A 616 -52.28 29.72 17.07
N LYS A 617 -53.34 30.47 16.76
CA LYS A 617 -54.68 30.26 17.36
C LYS A 617 -55.40 29.03 16.78
N LYS A 618 -54.90 28.44 15.69
CA LYS A 618 -55.43 27.20 15.10
C LYS A 618 -55.39 26.04 16.11
N PRO A 619 -56.36 25.10 16.07
CA PRO A 619 -56.39 23.95 16.98
C PRO A 619 -55.17 23.04 16.76
N LEU A 620 -54.77 22.28 17.79
CA LEU A 620 -53.56 21.43 17.76
C LEU A 620 -53.66 20.27 16.76
N LEU A 621 -54.84 19.67 16.64
CA LEU A 621 -55.09 18.47 15.84
C LEU A 621 -56.20 18.71 14.81
N LYS A 622 -56.10 18.04 13.65
CA LYS A 622 -57.14 17.99 12.63
C LYS A 622 -57.54 16.54 12.43
N GLN A 623 -58.85 16.27 12.52
CA GLN A 623 -59.42 14.96 12.26
C GLN A 623 -59.83 14.87 10.79
N ASP A 624 -59.32 13.86 10.09
CA ASP A 624 -59.75 13.57 8.72
C ASP A 624 -60.94 12.62 8.74
N LYS A 625 -62.12 13.16 8.43
CA LYS A 625 -63.38 12.38 8.37
C LYS A 625 -63.40 11.41 7.19
N SER A 626 -62.69 11.71 6.10
CA SER A 626 -62.64 10.86 4.90
C SER A 626 -61.75 9.63 5.11
N ALA A 627 -60.68 9.77 5.87
CA ALA A 627 -59.74 8.70 6.23
C ALA A 627 -60.18 7.90 7.48
N GLY A 628 -61.48 7.83 7.77
CA GLY A 628 -62.01 7.02 8.87
C GLY A 628 -61.66 7.52 10.28
N GLY A 629 -61.47 8.84 10.43
CA GLY A 629 -61.30 9.52 11.72
C GLY A 629 -59.85 9.71 12.20
N VAL A 630 -58.85 9.46 11.33
CA VAL A 630 -57.41 9.59 11.64
C VAL A 630 -57.05 11.03 12.02
N LEU A 631 -56.16 11.18 13.00
CA LEU A 631 -55.66 12.48 13.44
C LEU A 631 -54.36 12.86 12.73
N SER A 632 -54.30 14.11 12.31
CA SER A 632 -53.09 14.78 11.83
C SER A 632 -52.79 16.00 12.70
N MET A 633 -51.51 16.35 12.81
CA MET A 633 -51.09 17.56 13.52
C MET A 633 -51.42 18.79 12.67
N ASN A 634 -52.15 19.74 13.23
CA ASN A 634 -52.58 20.95 12.53
C ASN A 634 -51.63 22.12 12.79
N THR A 635 -50.39 21.98 12.33
CA THR A 635 -49.42 23.08 12.33
C THR A 635 -49.49 23.83 11.00
N ASP A 636 -49.54 25.16 11.05
CA ASP A 636 -49.41 25.99 9.84
C ASP A 636 -47.99 25.85 9.26
N PRO A 637 -47.83 25.43 7.98
CA PRO A 637 -46.52 25.25 7.36
C PRO A 637 -45.69 26.53 7.34
N ILE A 638 -46.34 27.70 7.25
CA ILE A 638 -45.67 29.01 7.22
C ILE A 638 -44.91 29.28 8.52
N ILE A 639 -45.46 28.86 9.67
CA ILE A 639 -44.78 29.02 10.97
C ILE A 639 -43.51 28.17 11.02
N GLN A 640 -43.53 26.97 10.43
CA GLN A 640 -42.34 26.13 10.38
C GLN A 640 -41.26 26.74 9.49
N GLU A 641 -41.66 27.29 8.35
CA GLU A 641 -40.78 28.02 7.43
C GLU A 641 -40.12 29.21 8.14
N VAL A 642 -40.90 30.06 8.81
CA VAL A 642 -40.37 31.22 9.54
C VAL A 642 -39.44 30.80 10.68
N LEU A 643 -39.74 29.71 11.41
CA LEU A 643 -38.88 29.22 12.50
C LEU A 643 -37.52 28.68 12.01
N GLU A 644 -37.50 28.04 10.84
CA GLU A 644 -36.26 27.56 10.21
C GLU A 644 -35.45 28.71 9.60
N GLU A 645 -36.12 29.65 8.93
CA GLU A 645 -35.52 30.87 8.37
C GLU A 645 -34.89 31.73 9.47
N THR A 646 -35.64 32.05 10.53
CA THR A 646 -35.14 32.84 11.68
C THR A 646 -33.90 32.23 12.31
N LEU A 647 -33.87 30.91 12.53
CA LEU A 647 -32.70 30.21 13.08
C LEU A 647 -31.46 30.35 12.17
N ALA A 648 -31.66 30.31 10.85
CA ALA A 648 -30.56 30.46 9.90
C ALA A 648 -30.09 31.92 9.80
N TRP A 649 -31.00 32.90 9.84
CA TRP A 649 -30.67 34.32 9.89
C TRP A 649 -29.96 34.73 11.20
N GLU A 650 -30.35 34.17 12.35
CA GLU A 650 -29.64 34.31 13.63
C GLU A 650 -28.18 33.85 13.53
N ARG A 651 -27.94 32.71 12.88
CA ARG A 651 -26.57 32.18 12.65
C ARG A 651 -25.74 33.06 11.72
N LEU A 652 -26.39 33.72 10.77
CA LEU A 652 -25.77 34.72 9.89
C LEU A 652 -25.61 36.10 10.56
N ARG A 653 -26.10 36.26 11.81
CA ARG A 653 -26.06 37.52 12.60
C ARG A 653 -26.78 38.69 11.93
N LEU A 654 -27.84 38.42 11.17
CA LEU A 654 -28.69 39.44 10.55
C LEU A 654 -29.94 39.71 11.40
N SER A 655 -30.51 40.91 11.26
CA SER A 655 -31.68 41.33 12.04
C SER A 655 -32.94 40.55 11.64
N LEU A 656 -33.83 40.32 12.61
CA LEU A 656 -35.11 39.64 12.39
C LEU A 656 -36.26 40.66 12.42
N PRO A 657 -37.29 40.51 11.57
CA PRO A 657 -38.55 41.24 11.72
C PRO A 657 -39.18 40.95 13.08
N PHE A 658 -39.76 41.97 13.71
CA PHE A 658 -40.41 41.83 15.04
C PHE A 658 -41.43 40.67 15.11
N PRO A 659 -42.36 40.48 14.14
CA PRO A 659 -43.31 39.36 14.18
C PRO A 659 -42.64 37.97 14.12
N ALA A 660 -41.54 37.86 13.38
CA ALA A 660 -40.77 36.61 13.27
C ALA A 660 -39.92 36.36 14.53
N ALA A 661 -39.35 37.41 15.13
CA ALA A 661 -38.59 37.33 16.38
C ALA A 661 -39.46 36.89 17.56
N GLU A 662 -40.71 37.37 17.65
CA GLU A 662 -41.65 36.97 18.69
C GLU A 662 -41.95 35.46 18.63
N VAL A 663 -42.21 34.93 17.43
CA VAL A 663 -42.45 33.50 17.20
C VAL A 663 -41.18 32.67 17.43
N ALA A 664 -40.01 33.18 17.02
CA ALA A 664 -38.71 32.54 17.28
C ALA A 664 -38.40 32.43 18.79
N GLY A 665 -38.79 33.42 19.60
CA GLY A 665 -38.67 33.36 21.06
C GLY A 665 -39.45 32.20 21.68
N GLN A 666 -40.50 31.71 21.01
CA GLN A 666 -41.31 30.56 21.44
C GLN A 666 -40.87 29.23 20.80
N ARG A 667 -39.78 29.20 20.00
CA ARG A 667 -39.32 28.04 19.21
C ARG A 667 -39.18 26.76 20.03
N GLU A 668 -38.50 26.81 21.18
CA GLU A 668 -38.28 25.62 22.01
C GLU A 668 -39.58 25.11 22.66
N ARG A 669 -40.48 26.04 23.02
CA ARG A 669 -41.83 25.69 23.50
C ARG A 669 -42.60 24.96 22.41
N LEU A 670 -42.69 25.55 21.22
CA LEU A 670 -43.40 24.98 20.07
C LEU A 670 -42.80 23.64 19.63
N ARG A 671 -41.47 23.48 19.67
CA ARG A 671 -40.80 22.20 19.37
C ARG A 671 -41.25 21.09 20.34
N LYS A 672 -41.20 21.34 21.64
CA LYS A 672 -41.64 20.38 22.68
C LYS A 672 -43.13 20.04 22.52
N THR A 673 -43.96 21.07 22.33
CA THR A 673 -45.40 20.88 22.12
C THR A 673 -45.69 20.06 20.87
N ARG A 674 -45.02 20.32 19.73
CA ARG A 674 -45.18 19.55 18.49
C ARG A 674 -44.84 18.07 18.67
N ILE A 675 -43.76 17.76 19.40
CA ILE A 675 -43.38 16.37 19.71
C ILE A 675 -44.49 15.67 20.51
N ASN A 676 -45.00 16.34 21.55
CA ASN A 676 -46.06 15.80 22.41
C ASN A 676 -47.39 15.60 21.64
N VAL A 677 -47.80 16.59 20.85
CA VAL A 677 -49.02 16.53 20.02
C VAL A 677 -48.90 15.46 18.93
N ALA A 678 -47.73 15.34 18.28
CA ALA A 678 -47.47 14.27 17.32
C ALA A 678 -47.49 12.89 17.97
N ALA A 679 -47.01 12.75 19.22
CA ALA A 679 -47.11 11.51 19.98
C ALA A 679 -48.56 11.15 20.28
N VAL A 680 -49.43 12.12 20.61
CA VAL A 680 -50.88 11.91 20.79
C VAL A 680 -51.51 11.41 19.48
N ALA A 681 -51.27 12.10 18.36
CA ALA A 681 -51.81 11.72 17.05
C ALA A 681 -51.36 10.30 16.65
N ARG A 682 -50.07 9.96 16.79
CA ARG A 682 -49.55 8.62 16.49
C ARG A 682 -50.16 7.55 17.40
N SER A 683 -50.28 7.82 18.69
CA SER A 683 -50.81 6.84 19.66
C SER A 683 -52.29 6.56 19.40
N TYR A 684 -53.08 7.60 19.11
CA TYR A 684 -54.49 7.45 18.72
C TYR A 684 -54.64 6.69 17.40
N ASN A 685 -53.84 7.06 16.38
CA ASN A 685 -53.86 6.37 15.09
C ASN A 685 -53.43 4.90 15.20
N LYS A 686 -52.53 4.57 16.14
CA LYS A 686 -52.14 3.18 16.45
C LYS A 686 -53.32 2.38 17.02
N VAL A 687 -54.12 2.96 17.92
CA VAL A 687 -55.34 2.33 18.46
C VAL A 687 -56.36 2.09 17.34
N LEU A 688 -56.65 3.11 16.52
CA LEU A 688 -57.61 2.98 15.41
C LEU A 688 -57.13 2.04 14.30
N GLY A 689 -55.83 2.04 13.99
CA GLY A 689 -55.22 1.13 13.02
C GLY A 689 -55.16 -0.31 13.51
N GLY A 690 -55.11 -0.50 14.83
CA GLY A 690 -55.16 -1.80 15.48
C GLY A 690 -56.55 -2.46 15.48
N LEU A 691 -57.60 -1.83 14.95
CA LEU A 691 -58.99 -2.33 14.95
C LEU A 691 -59.63 -2.28 13.55
N GLN A 692 -60.22 -3.39 13.12
CA GLN A 692 -61.04 -3.49 11.91
C GLN A 692 -62.38 -2.78 12.10
N ARG A 693 -63.08 -2.45 11.01
CA ARG A 693 -64.37 -1.70 11.06
C ARG A 693 -65.45 -2.40 11.90
N SER A 694 -65.50 -3.72 11.90
CA SER A 694 -66.38 -4.53 12.75
C SER A 694 -65.95 -4.51 14.22
N GLU A 695 -64.64 -4.67 14.47
CA GLU A 695 -64.04 -4.64 15.82
C GLU A 695 -64.20 -3.27 16.49
N ARG A 696 -64.21 -2.17 15.71
CA ARG A 696 -64.47 -0.81 16.24
C ARG A 696 -65.84 -0.68 16.90
N ARG A 697 -66.82 -1.52 16.54
CA ARG A 697 -68.13 -1.54 17.21
C ARG A 697 -68.06 -2.20 18.58
N LEU A 698 -67.25 -3.25 18.71
CA LEU A 698 -66.99 -3.91 20.00
C LEU A 698 -66.27 -2.97 20.98
N PHE A 699 -65.39 -2.11 20.48
CA PHE A 699 -64.68 -1.11 21.28
C PHE A 699 -65.42 0.24 21.38
N HIS A 700 -66.71 0.32 21.05
CA HIS A 700 -67.44 1.60 20.92
C HIS A 700 -67.34 2.49 22.17
N ASP A 701 -67.60 1.95 23.36
CA ASP A 701 -67.60 2.73 24.60
C ASP A 701 -66.20 3.24 24.98
N ARG A 702 -65.17 2.42 24.76
CA ARG A 702 -63.76 2.78 24.99
C ARG A 702 -63.28 3.83 23.99
N LEU A 703 -63.62 3.66 22.71
CA LEU A 703 -63.32 4.65 21.67
C LEU A 703 -64.06 5.97 21.92
N ARG A 704 -65.30 5.93 22.42
CA ARG A 704 -66.05 7.14 22.80
C ARG A 704 -65.41 7.89 23.97
N GLN A 705 -64.91 7.17 24.98
CA GLN A 705 -64.16 7.78 26.09
C GLN A 705 -62.85 8.41 25.60
N LEU A 706 -62.13 7.72 24.71
CA LEU A 706 -60.93 8.23 24.06
C LEU A 706 -61.21 9.49 23.22
N ASP A 707 -62.25 9.45 22.37
CA ASP A 707 -62.66 10.56 21.51
C ASP A 707 -63.07 11.79 22.31
N ARG A 708 -63.79 11.63 23.42
CA ARG A 708 -64.16 12.76 24.32
C ARG A 708 -62.93 13.50 24.83
N LYS A 709 -61.86 12.78 25.16
CA LYS A 709 -60.60 13.37 25.64
C LYS A 709 -59.81 13.99 24.50
N ILE A 710 -59.78 13.37 23.32
CA ILE A 710 -59.06 13.85 22.14
C ILE A 710 -59.70 15.09 21.51
N LEU A 711 -61.04 15.16 21.44
CA LEU A 711 -61.81 16.25 20.81
C LEU A 711 -61.44 17.63 21.37
N ALA A 712 -61.02 17.73 22.63
CA ALA A 712 -60.55 18.97 23.23
C ALA A 712 -59.34 19.58 22.45
N GLY A 713 -58.45 18.76 21.89
CA GLY A 713 -57.33 19.21 21.06
C GLY A 713 -57.67 19.46 19.59
N VAL A 714 -58.85 19.05 19.14
CA VAL A 714 -59.35 19.26 17.77
C VAL A 714 -60.16 20.56 17.65
N SER A 715 -60.86 20.96 18.71
CA SER A 715 -61.77 22.12 18.67
C SER A 715 -61.50 23.22 19.71
N LYS A 716 -60.97 22.89 20.90
CA LYS A 716 -60.89 23.85 22.03
C LYS A 716 -59.48 24.37 22.33
N ILE A 717 -58.45 23.55 22.13
CA ILE A 717 -57.05 23.89 22.47
C ILE A 717 -56.29 24.22 21.19
N GLY A 718 -55.75 25.43 21.10
CA GLY A 718 -54.85 25.88 20.03
C GLY A 718 -53.38 25.98 20.45
N TRP A 719 -52.50 26.29 19.49
CA TRP A 719 -51.05 26.42 19.74
C TRP A 719 -50.65 27.63 20.61
N SER A 720 -51.55 28.61 20.76
CA SER A 720 -51.40 29.78 21.62
C SER A 720 -51.75 29.53 23.10
N ALA A 721 -52.27 28.35 23.45
CA ALA A 721 -52.66 28.04 24.81
C ALA A 721 -51.45 27.97 25.77
N PRO A 722 -51.62 28.23 27.08
CA PRO A 722 -50.55 28.13 28.07
C PRO A 722 -49.93 26.74 28.09
N LYS A 723 -48.62 26.67 28.32
CA LYS A 723 -47.85 25.42 28.35
C LYS A 723 -48.47 24.37 29.28
N GLY A 724 -48.89 24.78 30.49
CA GLY A 724 -49.50 23.89 31.46
C GLY A 724 -50.78 23.19 30.94
N THR A 725 -51.60 23.91 30.17
CA THR A 725 -52.84 23.38 29.58
C THR A 725 -52.55 22.34 28.51
N ILE A 726 -51.58 22.60 27.63
CA ILE A 726 -51.24 21.67 26.54
C ILE A 726 -50.54 20.41 27.08
N ASP A 727 -49.62 20.57 28.05
CA ASP A 727 -48.92 19.44 28.65
C ASP A 727 -49.88 18.54 29.46
N ALA A 728 -50.82 19.12 30.21
CA ALA A 728 -51.85 18.37 30.92
C ALA A 728 -52.76 17.61 29.95
N TYR A 729 -53.19 18.26 28.86
CA TYR A 729 -53.96 17.61 27.79
C TYR A 729 -53.19 16.45 27.16
N CYS A 730 -51.94 16.66 26.75
CA CYS A 730 -51.14 15.61 26.10
C CYS A 730 -50.89 14.42 27.04
N LYS A 731 -50.62 14.66 28.33
CA LYS A 731 -50.43 13.60 29.33
C LYS A 731 -51.70 12.77 29.50
N GLU A 732 -52.85 13.40 29.67
CA GLU A 732 -54.12 12.69 29.85
C GLU A 732 -54.54 11.97 28.56
N ALA A 733 -54.39 12.58 27.39
CA ALA A 733 -54.67 11.96 26.11
C ALA A 733 -53.78 10.73 25.84
N LEU A 734 -52.47 10.83 26.12
CA LEU A 734 -51.53 9.72 25.97
C LEU A 734 -51.82 8.58 26.96
N ARG A 735 -52.17 8.90 28.21
CA ARG A 735 -52.57 7.90 29.20
C ARG A 735 -53.78 7.10 28.71
N GLN A 736 -54.82 7.79 28.27
CA GLN A 736 -56.02 7.15 27.72
C GLN A 736 -55.76 6.35 26.43
N CYS A 737 -54.87 6.85 25.56
CA CYS A 737 -54.41 6.10 24.39
C CYS A 737 -53.67 4.82 24.81
N LYS A 738 -52.84 4.87 25.87
CA LYS A 738 -52.09 3.71 26.37
C LYS A 738 -53.03 2.66 26.95
N ASP A 739 -54.00 3.07 27.75
CA ASP A 739 -54.99 2.19 28.36
C ASP A 739 -55.84 1.50 27.26
N SER A 740 -56.29 2.27 26.26
CA SER A 740 -57.01 1.74 25.10
C SER A 740 -56.13 0.81 24.24
N ALA A 741 -54.85 1.17 24.02
CA ALA A 741 -53.93 0.35 23.24
C ALA A 741 -53.58 -0.98 23.91
N ALA A 742 -53.48 -1.02 25.24
CA ALA A 742 -53.25 -2.25 25.99
C ALA A 742 -54.43 -3.23 25.80
N THR A 743 -55.66 -2.71 25.93
CA THR A 743 -56.88 -3.51 25.71
C THR A 743 -56.96 -4.04 24.26
N VAL A 744 -56.60 -3.23 23.26
CA VAL A 744 -56.53 -3.67 21.86
C VAL A 744 -55.43 -4.71 21.62
N ALA A 745 -54.31 -4.62 22.33
CA ALA A 745 -53.24 -5.60 22.23
C ALA A 745 -53.64 -6.96 22.83
N GLU A 746 -54.31 -6.96 23.99
CA GLU A 746 -54.88 -8.16 24.61
C GLU A 746 -55.93 -8.82 23.68
N TRP A 747 -56.81 -8.01 23.08
CA TRP A 747 -57.74 -8.46 22.04
C TRP A 747 -57.03 -9.15 20.88
N ARG A 748 -56.01 -8.51 20.30
CA ARG A 748 -55.26 -9.07 19.18
C ARG A 748 -54.57 -10.38 19.55
N ALA A 749 -53.98 -10.47 20.75
CA ALA A 749 -53.35 -11.68 21.23
C ALA A 749 -54.37 -12.82 21.40
N GLY A 750 -55.55 -12.53 21.96
CA GLY A 750 -56.63 -13.51 22.08
C GLY A 750 -57.16 -13.98 20.73
N GLN A 751 -57.38 -13.06 19.78
CA GLN A 751 -57.78 -13.42 18.40
C GLN A 751 -56.75 -14.30 17.69
N ALA A 752 -55.45 -14.04 17.87
CA ALA A 752 -54.39 -14.87 17.32
C ALA A 752 -54.40 -16.28 17.92
N ARG A 753 -54.65 -16.40 19.24
CA ARG A 753 -54.77 -17.69 19.93
C ARG A 753 -55.97 -18.50 19.42
N ILE A 754 -57.13 -17.86 19.23
CA ILE A 754 -58.33 -18.45 18.62
C ILE A 754 -58.02 -18.95 17.19
N ALA A 755 -57.38 -18.12 16.36
CA ALA A 755 -57.05 -18.50 15.00
C ALA A 755 -56.08 -19.69 14.93
N ALA A 756 -55.06 -19.72 15.79
CA ALA A 756 -54.11 -20.84 15.89
C ALA A 756 -54.81 -22.14 16.33
N GLY A 757 -55.72 -22.06 17.30
CA GLY A 757 -56.53 -23.20 17.73
C GLY A 757 -57.45 -23.73 16.62
N CYS A 758 -58.15 -22.86 15.88
CA CYS A 758 -58.94 -23.25 14.70
C CYS A 758 -58.08 -23.92 13.62
N GLN A 759 -56.86 -23.42 13.38
CA GLN A 759 -55.96 -24.05 12.43
C GLN A 759 -55.54 -25.45 12.87
N ALA A 760 -55.13 -25.62 14.13
CA ALA A 760 -54.77 -26.92 14.69
C ALA A 760 -55.93 -27.93 14.60
N LEU A 761 -57.17 -27.48 14.89
CA LEU A 761 -58.38 -28.29 14.73
C LEU A 761 -58.56 -28.80 13.29
N SER A 762 -58.26 -27.97 12.28
CA SER A 762 -58.37 -28.34 10.87
C SER A 762 -57.31 -29.34 10.39
N GLU A 763 -56.24 -29.52 11.17
CA GLU A 763 -55.08 -30.36 10.82
C GLU A 763 -55.15 -31.78 11.39
N VAL A 764 -56.05 -32.04 12.35
CA VAL A 764 -56.24 -33.36 12.97
C VAL A 764 -56.69 -34.38 11.91
N MET A 765 -56.00 -35.51 11.85
CA MET A 765 -56.36 -36.66 11.02
C MET A 765 -57.21 -37.64 11.84
N PHE A 766 -58.38 -38.01 11.33
CA PHE A 766 -59.28 -38.97 11.99
C PHE A 766 -59.00 -40.41 11.61
N LEU A 767 -58.26 -40.63 10.52
CA LEU A 767 -57.98 -41.96 9.96
C LEU A 767 -56.47 -42.17 9.76
N ALA A 768 -55.96 -43.31 10.23
CA ALA A 768 -54.57 -43.72 10.11
C ALA A 768 -54.46 -45.02 9.29
N VAL A 769 -54.23 -44.88 7.99
CA VAL A 769 -54.02 -46.02 7.08
C VAL A 769 -52.54 -46.10 6.69
N GLU A 770 -51.90 -47.22 7.01
CA GLU A 770 -50.52 -47.52 6.66
C GLU A 770 -50.47 -48.20 5.29
N GLY A 771 -49.90 -47.54 4.27
CA GLY A 771 -49.94 -48.05 2.90
C GLY A 771 -49.29 -49.42 2.68
N LYS A 772 -48.29 -49.79 3.50
CA LYS A 772 -47.52 -51.04 3.35
C LYS A 772 -48.08 -52.23 4.16
N ARG A 773 -49.15 -52.03 4.93
CA ARG A 773 -49.69 -53.06 5.82
C ARG A 773 -50.94 -53.68 5.21
N VAL A 774 -50.94 -55.00 5.07
CA VAL A 774 -52.14 -55.76 4.73
C VAL A 774 -52.85 -56.09 6.04
N TYR A 775 -54.05 -55.56 6.24
CA TYR A 775 -54.87 -55.81 7.41
C TYR A 775 -55.59 -57.15 7.25
N ALA A 776 -55.46 -58.01 8.27
CA ALA A 776 -56.27 -59.21 8.42
C ALA A 776 -57.70 -58.85 8.87
N GLU A 777 -58.60 -59.83 8.80
CA GLU A 777 -60.00 -59.71 9.24
C GLU A 777 -60.11 -59.05 10.63
N GLY A 778 -60.89 -57.98 10.75
CA GLY A 778 -61.12 -57.22 12.00
C GLY A 778 -60.00 -56.29 12.47
N ALA A 779 -58.74 -56.48 12.05
CA ALA A 779 -57.59 -55.71 12.54
C ALA A 779 -57.58 -54.24 12.08
N PHE A 780 -58.18 -53.94 10.93
CA PHE A 780 -58.30 -52.57 10.43
C PHE A 780 -59.21 -51.71 11.32
N VAL A 781 -60.37 -52.23 11.69
CA VAL A 781 -61.37 -51.53 12.52
C VAL A 781 -60.75 -51.16 13.86
N GLN A 782 -60.14 -52.14 14.56
CA GLN A 782 -59.48 -51.90 15.85
C GLN A 782 -58.41 -50.80 15.79
N HIS A 783 -57.56 -50.82 14.76
CA HIS A 783 -56.53 -49.80 14.57
C HIS A 783 -57.11 -48.41 14.30
N GLN A 784 -58.21 -48.32 13.55
CA GLN A 784 -58.90 -47.04 13.35
C GLN A 784 -59.58 -46.57 14.64
N THR A 785 -60.23 -47.44 15.41
CA THR A 785 -60.90 -47.07 16.67
C THR A 785 -59.92 -46.47 17.69
N GLU A 786 -58.75 -47.07 17.87
CA GLU A 786 -57.68 -46.55 18.73
C GLU A 786 -57.20 -45.17 18.26
N HIS A 787 -56.97 -45.00 16.96
CA HIS A 787 -56.54 -43.72 16.39
C HIS A 787 -57.63 -42.64 16.49
N MET A 788 -58.90 -43.00 16.30
CA MET A 788 -60.05 -42.11 16.44
C MET A 788 -60.19 -41.60 17.87
N THR A 789 -59.86 -42.42 18.88
CA THR A 789 -59.82 -41.99 20.29
C THR A 789 -58.71 -40.96 20.53
N GLN A 790 -57.52 -41.18 19.97
CA GLN A 790 -56.42 -40.19 20.05
C GLN A 790 -56.77 -38.88 19.33
N ALA A 791 -57.46 -38.96 18.18
CA ALA A 791 -57.92 -37.79 17.45
C ALA A 791 -58.97 -37.01 18.24
N CYS A 792 -59.88 -37.70 18.94
CA CYS A 792 -60.87 -37.11 19.85
C CYS A 792 -60.19 -36.28 20.96
N GLU A 793 -59.21 -36.86 21.67
CA GLU A 793 -58.45 -36.15 22.71
C GLU A 793 -57.70 -34.93 22.17
N ALA A 794 -57.18 -35.02 20.94
CA ALA A 794 -56.52 -33.88 20.28
C ALA A 794 -57.52 -32.76 19.95
N LEU A 795 -58.70 -33.10 19.44
CA LEU A 795 -59.77 -32.13 19.17
C LEU A 795 -60.23 -31.43 20.45
N GLU A 796 -60.46 -32.16 21.54
CA GLU A 796 -60.88 -31.59 22.82
C GLU A 796 -59.84 -30.62 23.38
N ARG A 797 -58.54 -30.96 23.29
CA ARG A 797 -57.45 -30.09 23.74
C ARG A 797 -57.41 -28.79 22.93
N HIS A 798 -57.39 -28.88 21.60
CA HIS A 798 -57.34 -27.71 20.74
C HIS A 798 -58.60 -26.85 20.84
N HIS A 799 -59.76 -27.48 21.00
CA HIS A 799 -61.02 -26.77 21.26
C HIS A 799 -60.99 -26.07 22.63
N GLY A 800 -60.43 -26.72 23.66
CA GLY A 800 -60.19 -26.11 24.97
C GLY A 800 -59.31 -24.86 24.89
N ASP A 801 -58.28 -24.85 24.05
CA ASP A 801 -57.43 -23.68 23.80
C ASP A 801 -58.22 -22.54 23.14
N VAL A 802 -59.11 -22.85 22.19
CA VAL A 802 -60.00 -21.86 21.55
C VAL A 802 -60.99 -21.30 22.57
N ALA A 803 -61.65 -22.16 23.35
CA ALA A 803 -62.62 -21.77 24.38
C ALA A 803 -61.96 -20.93 25.49
N SER A 804 -60.76 -21.30 25.94
CA SER A 804 -59.96 -20.51 26.88
C SER A 804 -59.56 -19.15 26.28
N GLY A 805 -59.20 -19.11 25.00
CA GLY A 805 -58.91 -17.88 24.26
C GLY A 805 -60.09 -16.92 24.21
N VAL A 806 -61.31 -17.43 23.97
CA VAL A 806 -62.55 -16.65 24.01
C VAL A 806 -62.89 -16.22 25.45
N GLY A 807 -62.79 -17.14 26.42
CA GLY A 807 -63.08 -16.87 27.83
C GLY A 807 -62.16 -15.81 28.44
N ALA A 808 -60.88 -15.77 28.06
CA ALA A 808 -59.94 -14.74 28.50
C ALA A 808 -60.30 -13.33 28.01
N LEU A 809 -61.03 -13.21 26.90
CA LEU A 809 -61.45 -11.93 26.32
C LEU A 809 -62.81 -11.43 26.86
N GLN A 810 -63.61 -12.30 27.47
CA GLN A 810 -64.94 -11.96 27.98
C GLN A 810 -64.92 -10.86 29.07
N PRO A 811 -64.01 -10.89 30.08
CA PRO A 811 -63.96 -9.85 31.12
C PRO A 811 -63.70 -8.44 30.57
N CYS A 812 -63.00 -8.33 29.44
CA CYS A 812 -62.67 -7.04 28.83
C CYS A 812 -63.91 -6.27 28.37
N PHE A 813 -64.99 -6.97 28.01
CA PHE A 813 -66.23 -6.37 27.51
C PHE A 813 -67.41 -6.54 28.45
N ALA A 814 -67.31 -7.34 29.52
CA ALA A 814 -68.42 -7.66 30.42
C ALA A 814 -69.04 -6.43 31.12
N ALA A 815 -68.29 -5.34 31.30
CA ALA A 815 -68.76 -4.11 31.93
C ALA A 815 -69.24 -3.04 30.94
N ASP A 816 -69.22 -3.33 29.63
CA ASP A 816 -69.57 -2.38 28.56
C ASP A 816 -71.07 -2.47 28.17
N SER A 817 -71.57 -1.50 27.40
CA SER A 817 -73.00 -1.33 27.09
C SER A 817 -73.67 -2.51 26.37
N ALA A 818 -75.01 -2.56 26.39
CA ALA A 818 -75.81 -3.58 25.72
C ALA A 818 -75.55 -3.69 24.19
N GLU A 819 -75.07 -2.63 23.55
CA GLU A 819 -74.64 -2.66 22.14
C GLU A 819 -73.34 -3.44 21.96
N VAL A 820 -72.37 -3.25 22.87
CA VAL A 820 -71.10 -4.00 22.89
C VAL A 820 -71.35 -5.46 23.22
N GLN A 821 -72.25 -5.77 24.16
CA GLN A 821 -72.64 -7.15 24.48
C GLN A 821 -73.23 -7.89 23.26
N ARG A 822 -74.07 -7.21 22.47
CA ARG A 822 -74.63 -7.80 21.23
C ARG A 822 -73.56 -8.09 20.18
N GLU A 823 -72.58 -7.21 20.02
CA GLU A 823 -71.47 -7.44 19.08
C GLU A 823 -70.48 -8.49 19.61
N TRP A 824 -70.34 -8.64 20.94
CA TRP A 824 -69.60 -9.75 21.56
C TRP A 824 -70.26 -11.10 21.26
N LEU A 825 -71.59 -11.21 21.41
CA LEU A 825 -72.32 -12.42 21.04
C LEU A 825 -72.12 -12.78 19.56
N ARG A 826 -72.26 -11.82 18.64
CA ARG A 826 -71.95 -12.03 17.21
C ARG A 826 -70.51 -12.44 16.97
N HIS A 827 -69.57 -11.97 17.79
CA HIS A 827 -68.17 -12.40 17.71
C HIS A 827 -68.03 -13.88 18.11
N THR A 828 -68.64 -14.29 19.22
CA THR A 828 -68.63 -15.71 19.66
C THR A 828 -69.28 -16.63 18.63
N GLU A 829 -70.37 -16.21 17.99
CA GLU A 829 -71.00 -16.95 16.88
C GLU A 829 -70.07 -17.13 15.68
N LYS A 830 -69.29 -16.10 15.34
CA LYS A 830 -68.29 -16.19 14.26
C LYS A 830 -67.12 -17.10 14.61
N VAL A 831 -66.74 -17.18 15.88
CA VAL A 831 -65.72 -18.13 16.32
C VAL A 831 -66.27 -19.55 16.18
N ASP A 832 -67.52 -19.79 16.57
CA ASP A 832 -68.20 -21.07 16.34
C ASP A 832 -68.24 -21.45 14.85
N GLU A 833 -68.60 -20.52 13.96
CA GLU A 833 -68.58 -20.79 12.50
C GLU A 833 -67.19 -21.19 11.99
N LYS A 834 -66.11 -20.59 12.53
CA LYS A 834 -64.73 -20.95 12.19
C LYS A 834 -64.33 -22.32 12.72
N VAL A 835 -64.75 -22.68 13.93
CA VAL A 835 -64.54 -24.01 14.51
C VAL A 835 -65.27 -25.06 13.68
N GLU A 836 -66.52 -24.78 13.27
CA GLU A 836 -67.30 -25.68 12.43
C GLU A 836 -66.61 -25.93 11.08
N GLU A 837 -66.14 -24.88 10.41
CA GLU A 837 -65.42 -25.05 9.13
C GLU A 837 -64.08 -25.76 9.29
N ALA A 838 -63.37 -25.53 10.40
CA ALA A 838 -62.14 -26.27 10.72
C ALA A 838 -62.41 -27.78 10.88
N LEU A 839 -63.47 -28.15 11.60
CA LEU A 839 -63.87 -29.56 11.76
C LEU A 839 -64.28 -30.19 10.44
N ARG A 840 -65.06 -29.49 9.59
CA ARG A 840 -65.37 -29.97 8.24
C ARG A 840 -64.12 -30.19 7.41
N ALA A 841 -63.14 -29.28 7.47
CA ALA A 841 -61.88 -29.41 6.76
C ALA A 841 -61.05 -30.62 7.23
N ALA A 842 -61.03 -30.91 8.53
CA ALA A 842 -60.37 -32.08 9.11
C ALA A 842 -61.00 -33.40 8.63
N VAL A 843 -62.34 -33.49 8.61
CA VAL A 843 -63.07 -34.65 8.04
C VAL A 843 -62.71 -34.83 6.57
N ARG A 844 -62.86 -33.77 5.74
CA ARG A 844 -62.58 -33.83 4.30
C ARG A 844 -61.17 -34.31 4.01
N ARG A 845 -60.18 -33.83 4.76
CA ARG A 845 -58.77 -34.20 4.59
C ARG A 845 -58.49 -35.65 4.96
N SER A 846 -59.09 -36.13 6.05
CA SER A 846 -58.97 -37.52 6.51
C SER A 846 -59.60 -38.50 5.51
N LEU A 847 -60.79 -38.20 5.02
CA LEU A 847 -61.51 -39.00 4.03
C LEU A 847 -60.81 -39.01 2.66
N ALA A 848 -60.32 -37.86 2.19
CA ALA A 848 -59.57 -37.78 0.94
C ALA A 848 -58.30 -38.66 0.95
N LYS A 849 -57.62 -38.77 2.10
CA LYS A 849 -56.46 -39.66 2.26
C LYS A 849 -56.84 -41.14 2.13
N LEU A 850 -57.95 -41.56 2.75
CA LEU A 850 -58.48 -42.92 2.63
C LEU A 850 -58.85 -43.25 1.18
N THR A 851 -59.59 -42.37 0.51
CA THR A 851 -59.99 -42.53 -0.90
C THR A 851 -58.79 -42.67 -1.83
N ARG A 852 -57.76 -41.84 -1.64
CA ARG A 852 -56.53 -41.89 -2.44
C ARG A 852 -55.79 -43.23 -2.29
N LEU A 853 -55.79 -43.81 -1.09
CA LEU A 853 -55.15 -45.11 -0.84
C LEU A 853 -55.94 -46.29 -1.43
N LEU A 854 -57.27 -46.22 -1.46
CA LEU A 854 -58.13 -47.28 -1.98
C LEU A 854 -58.29 -47.26 -3.50
N LEU A 855 -58.40 -46.06 -4.11
CA LEU A 855 -58.67 -45.90 -5.54
C LEU A 855 -57.43 -45.58 -6.37
N GLY A 856 -56.37 -45.09 -5.72
CA GLY A 856 -55.18 -44.57 -6.41
C GLY A 856 -55.44 -43.21 -7.06
N ASP A 857 -54.40 -42.63 -7.64
CA ASP A 857 -54.47 -41.43 -8.50
C ASP A 857 -53.34 -41.53 -9.55
N LYS A 858 -53.23 -40.59 -10.50
CA LYS A 858 -52.23 -40.58 -11.59
C LYS A 858 -50.77 -40.75 -11.15
N LYS A 859 -50.46 -40.60 -9.86
CA LYS A 859 -49.13 -40.71 -9.25
C LYS A 859 -48.97 -41.83 -8.21
N VAL A 860 -50.05 -42.44 -7.74
CA VAL A 860 -50.01 -43.41 -6.63
C VAL A 860 -50.69 -44.69 -7.08
N GLU A 861 -49.88 -45.75 -7.23
CA GLU A 861 -50.40 -47.09 -7.50
C GLU A 861 -51.12 -47.64 -6.26
N VAL A 862 -52.24 -48.32 -6.51
CA VAL A 862 -53.06 -48.94 -5.46
C VAL A 862 -52.29 -50.12 -4.86
N GLN A 863 -52.01 -50.05 -3.56
CA GLN A 863 -51.41 -51.17 -2.81
C GLN A 863 -52.51 -52.02 -2.18
N PRO A 864 -52.30 -53.34 -2.05
CA PRO A 864 -53.24 -54.20 -1.35
C PRO A 864 -53.26 -53.84 0.15
N LEU A 865 -54.45 -53.56 0.68
CA LEU A 865 -54.69 -53.15 2.06
C LEU A 865 -55.46 -54.19 2.88
N PHE A 866 -56.34 -54.97 2.25
CA PHE A 866 -57.17 -55.96 2.95
C PHE A 866 -56.85 -57.38 2.49
N GLY A 867 -56.54 -58.28 3.43
CA GLY A 867 -56.33 -59.68 3.15
C GLY A 867 -57.64 -60.45 3.06
N VAL A 868 -57.82 -61.22 1.99
CA VAL A 868 -58.98 -62.07 1.70
C VAL A 868 -58.49 -63.47 1.34
N ARG A 869 -59.14 -64.53 1.82
CA ARG A 869 -58.74 -65.92 1.57
C ARG A 869 -59.72 -66.61 0.64
N LEU A 870 -59.22 -67.45 -0.25
CA LEU A 870 -60.05 -68.36 -1.08
C LEU A 870 -60.32 -69.66 -0.35
N SER A 871 -61.59 -70.06 -0.24
CA SER A 871 -61.99 -71.32 0.38
C SER A 871 -63.08 -72.05 -0.42
N LEU A 872 -63.01 -73.38 -0.46
CA LEU A 872 -64.07 -74.23 -1.02
C LEU A 872 -65.04 -74.61 0.11
N GLU A 873 -66.31 -74.25 -0.01
CA GLU A 873 -67.33 -74.64 0.96
C GLU A 873 -67.85 -76.07 0.73
N LYS A 874 -68.50 -76.64 1.76
CA LYS A 874 -69.19 -77.95 1.70
C LYS A 874 -70.28 -78.01 0.62
N SER A 875 -70.74 -76.84 0.15
CA SER A 875 -71.70 -76.65 -0.94
C SER A 875 -71.12 -76.85 -2.33
N GLY A 876 -69.79 -77.02 -2.46
CA GLY A 876 -69.11 -77.28 -3.74
C GLY A 876 -68.77 -76.04 -4.56
N ARG A 877 -68.77 -74.84 -3.95
CA ARG A 877 -68.43 -73.56 -4.58
C ARG A 877 -67.18 -72.93 -3.97
N VAL A 878 -66.40 -72.24 -4.80
CA VAL A 878 -65.23 -71.47 -4.35
C VAL A 878 -65.67 -70.05 -4.03
N GLU A 879 -65.43 -69.59 -2.79
CA GLU A 879 -65.84 -68.26 -2.32
C GLU A 879 -64.68 -67.54 -1.62
N LEU A 880 -64.75 -66.21 -1.64
CA LEU A 880 -63.83 -65.31 -0.94
C LEU A 880 -64.30 -65.09 0.50
N ARG A 881 -63.38 -65.17 1.48
CA ARG A 881 -63.64 -64.84 2.88
C ARG A 881 -62.61 -63.85 3.42
N PRO A 882 -63.02 -62.67 3.93
CA PRO A 882 -64.36 -62.09 3.85
C PRO A 882 -64.79 -61.74 2.41
N ASP A 883 -66.09 -61.62 2.17
CA ASP A 883 -66.58 -61.22 0.84
C ASP A 883 -66.24 -59.75 0.53
N VAL A 884 -66.17 -59.40 -0.75
CA VAL A 884 -65.91 -58.03 -1.20
C VAL A 884 -66.96 -57.06 -0.65
N GLN A 885 -68.22 -57.51 -0.46
CA GLN A 885 -69.27 -56.70 0.15
C GLN A 885 -69.03 -56.43 1.64
N GLU A 886 -68.47 -57.40 2.37
CA GLU A 886 -68.17 -57.26 3.80
C GLU A 886 -67.01 -56.29 4.05
N VAL A 887 -65.96 -56.36 3.22
CA VAL A 887 -64.85 -55.40 3.26
C VAL A 887 -65.35 -53.97 2.99
N PHE A 888 -66.25 -53.81 2.03
CA PHE A 888 -66.86 -52.51 1.72
C PHE A 888 -67.74 -51.99 2.86
N ALA A 889 -68.57 -52.85 3.46
CA ALA A 889 -69.40 -52.49 4.61
C ALA A 889 -68.55 -52.03 5.81
N MET A 890 -67.41 -52.70 6.03
CA MET A 890 -66.44 -52.33 7.06
C MET A 890 -65.81 -50.95 6.80
N VAL A 891 -65.37 -50.67 5.56
CA VAL A 891 -64.81 -49.34 5.22
C VAL A 891 -65.86 -48.24 5.39
N LYS A 892 -67.12 -48.51 5.02
CA LYS A 892 -68.24 -47.57 5.22
C LYS A 892 -68.53 -47.32 6.70
N HIS A 893 -68.47 -48.35 7.53
CA HIS A 893 -68.64 -48.22 8.98
C HIS A 893 -67.58 -47.29 9.59
N VAL A 894 -66.31 -47.50 9.26
CA VAL A 894 -65.18 -46.66 9.71
C VAL A 894 -65.31 -45.19 9.26
N ILE A 895 -65.84 -44.94 8.06
CA ILE A 895 -66.13 -43.56 7.60
C ILE A 895 -67.19 -42.90 8.48
N GLY A 896 -68.21 -43.65 8.90
CA GLY A 896 -69.25 -43.19 9.83
C GLY A 896 -68.66 -42.84 11.20
N GLU A 897 -67.88 -43.75 11.78
CA GLU A 897 -67.22 -43.53 13.08
C GLU A 897 -66.27 -42.32 13.06
N ALA A 898 -65.53 -42.11 11.96
CA ALA A 898 -64.64 -40.96 11.82
C ALA A 898 -65.38 -39.60 11.83
N ILE A 899 -66.63 -39.57 11.38
CA ILE A 899 -67.48 -38.37 11.47
C ILE A 899 -68.02 -38.20 12.90
N GLU A 900 -68.33 -39.30 13.59
CA GLU A 900 -68.78 -39.29 14.99
C GLU A 900 -67.73 -38.74 15.97
N VAL A 901 -66.43 -38.86 15.65
CA VAL A 901 -65.35 -38.21 16.43
C VAL A 901 -65.58 -36.70 16.59
N THR A 902 -66.25 -36.02 15.65
CA THR A 902 -66.54 -34.58 15.77
C THR A 902 -67.57 -34.23 16.86
N ALA A 903 -68.26 -35.22 17.44
CA ALA A 903 -69.24 -35.02 18.52
C ALA A 903 -68.60 -34.67 19.88
N CYS A 904 -67.30 -34.91 20.07
CA CYS A 904 -66.58 -34.51 21.28
C CYS A 904 -66.42 -32.98 21.43
N VAL A 905 -66.67 -32.23 20.36
CA VAL A 905 -66.53 -30.77 20.36
C VAL A 905 -67.90 -30.12 20.59
N HIS A 906 -68.00 -29.29 21.62
CA HIS A 906 -69.23 -28.55 21.98
C HIS A 906 -69.18 -27.09 21.51
N ARG A 907 -70.33 -26.47 21.22
CA ARG A 907 -70.42 -25.05 20.80
C ARG A 907 -69.86 -24.12 21.88
N ILE A 908 -69.09 -23.11 21.47
CA ILE A 908 -68.53 -22.09 22.36
C ILE A 908 -69.57 -20.99 22.62
N ALA A 909 -70.44 -20.70 21.65
CA ALA A 909 -71.60 -19.85 21.87
C ALA A 909 -72.62 -20.62 22.73
N LEU A 910 -72.72 -20.26 24.01
CA LEU A 910 -73.81 -20.72 24.87
C LEU A 910 -75.14 -20.23 24.28
N PRO A 911 -76.18 -21.08 24.20
CA PRO A 911 -77.55 -20.57 24.03
C PRO A 911 -77.81 -19.63 25.22
N ALA A 912 -78.38 -18.45 24.94
CA ALA A 912 -78.69 -17.46 25.98
C ALA A 912 -79.69 -18.05 26.99
N SER A 913 -79.20 -18.72 28.02
CA SER A 913 -80.00 -19.18 29.16
C SER A 913 -80.01 -18.08 30.22
N GLU A 914 -81.21 -17.56 30.41
CA GLU A 914 -81.73 -16.71 31.49
C GLU A 914 -81.46 -15.20 31.44
N PRO A 915 -82.52 -14.37 31.36
CA PRO A 915 -82.43 -12.94 31.60
C PRO A 915 -82.13 -12.67 33.07
N ASN A 916 -81.02 -11.98 33.33
CA ASN A 916 -80.73 -11.43 34.64
C ASN A 916 -81.90 -10.52 35.07
N ALA A 917 -82.38 -10.69 36.31
CA ALA A 917 -83.64 -10.16 36.85
C ALA A 917 -83.67 -8.63 37.11
N ALA A 918 -83.15 -7.81 36.20
CA ALA A 918 -83.10 -6.35 36.32
C ALA A 918 -83.31 -5.64 34.97
N ALA A 919 -84.42 -5.94 34.29
CA ALA A 919 -84.96 -5.12 33.21
C ALA A 919 -86.44 -5.47 32.98
N LYS A 920 -87.29 -5.16 33.97
CA LYS A 920 -88.67 -4.77 33.65
C LYS A 920 -88.61 -3.29 33.30
N ASP A 921 -89.35 -2.91 32.27
CA ASP A 921 -89.55 -1.54 31.77
C ASP A 921 -88.67 -1.15 30.56
N ALA A 922 -88.93 -1.80 29.42
CA ALA A 922 -88.93 -1.17 28.10
C ALA A 922 -89.47 -2.16 27.04
N GLU A 923 -90.77 -2.43 27.09
CA GLU A 923 -91.50 -2.83 25.88
C GLU A 923 -91.66 -1.57 25.02
N GLU A 924 -91.12 -1.59 23.80
CA GLU A 924 -91.81 -1.13 22.58
C GLU A 924 -90.88 -1.23 21.36
N GLY A 925 -91.23 -2.14 20.44
CA GLY A 925 -90.86 -2.05 19.02
C GLY A 925 -89.62 -2.83 18.55
N GLY A 926 -89.82 -4.07 18.09
CA GLY A 926 -88.88 -4.69 17.15
C GLY A 926 -88.89 -6.22 17.10
N ALA A 927 -89.62 -6.76 16.11
CA ALA A 927 -89.54 -8.09 15.49
C ALA A 927 -89.08 -9.30 16.34
N ASP A 928 -90.01 -10.25 16.51
CA ASP A 928 -89.79 -11.63 16.94
C ASP A 928 -88.53 -12.26 16.31
N ILE A 929 -87.50 -12.46 17.13
CA ILE A 929 -86.44 -13.43 16.88
C ILE A 929 -86.38 -14.30 18.13
N THR A 930 -87.16 -15.37 18.14
CA THR A 930 -86.92 -16.49 19.04
C THR A 930 -85.57 -17.12 18.65
N PRO A 931 -84.60 -17.28 19.58
CA PRO A 931 -83.31 -17.86 19.26
C PRO A 931 -83.48 -19.37 19.02
N GLN A 932 -83.45 -19.80 17.75
CA GLN A 932 -83.32 -21.22 17.41
C GLN A 932 -81.94 -21.70 17.86
N ALA A 933 -81.92 -22.75 18.71
CA ALA A 933 -80.67 -23.41 19.10
C ALA A 933 -79.97 -23.94 17.85
N LYS A 934 -78.74 -23.47 17.58
CA LYS A 934 -77.94 -23.99 16.47
C LYS A 934 -77.64 -25.47 16.73
N PRO A 935 -77.72 -26.34 15.69
CA PRO A 935 -77.40 -27.76 15.85
C PRO A 935 -75.94 -27.96 16.28
N SER A 936 -75.65 -29.12 16.86
CA SER A 936 -74.30 -29.48 17.32
C SER A 936 -73.30 -29.43 16.15
N PHE A 937 -72.00 -29.24 16.44
CA PHE A 937 -70.98 -29.28 15.40
C PHE A 937 -71.02 -30.60 14.61
N PHE A 938 -71.28 -31.72 15.29
CA PHE A 938 -71.47 -33.04 14.68
C PHE A 938 -72.61 -33.05 13.65
N GLU A 939 -73.80 -32.52 13.99
CA GLU A 939 -74.93 -32.46 13.06
C GLU A 939 -74.62 -31.57 11.85
N GLY A 940 -73.93 -30.45 12.05
CA GLY A 940 -73.51 -29.54 10.98
C GLY A 940 -72.44 -30.12 10.05
N VAL A 941 -71.51 -30.93 10.58
CA VAL A 941 -70.50 -31.64 9.80
C VAL A 941 -71.10 -32.86 9.08
N ARG A 942 -72.00 -33.61 9.73
CA ARG A 942 -72.72 -34.75 9.13
C ARG A 942 -73.64 -34.32 7.99
N ALA A 943 -74.23 -33.13 8.08
CA ALA A 943 -75.04 -32.55 7.02
C ALA A 943 -74.23 -32.04 5.81
N ASP A 944 -72.89 -31.94 5.92
CA ASP A 944 -72.01 -31.52 4.80
C ASP A 944 -72.04 -32.56 3.67
N ARG A 945 -72.89 -32.30 2.67
CA ARG A 945 -73.09 -33.15 1.50
C ARG A 945 -71.86 -33.24 0.58
N GLU A 946 -70.87 -32.36 0.73
CA GLU A 946 -69.80 -32.26 -0.26
C GLU A 946 -68.58 -33.14 0.01
N GLY A 947 -68.27 -33.47 1.25
CA GLY A 947 -67.04 -34.21 1.61
C GLY A 947 -67.24 -35.71 1.82
N GLY A 948 -68.08 -36.05 2.80
CA GLY A 948 -68.36 -37.44 3.20
C GLY A 948 -69.11 -38.22 2.13
N GLN A 949 -70.21 -37.66 1.62
CA GLN A 949 -71.03 -38.32 0.60
C GLN A 949 -70.29 -38.50 -0.74
N ARG A 950 -69.48 -37.52 -1.17
CA ARG A 950 -68.66 -37.67 -2.39
C ARG A 950 -67.65 -38.81 -2.25
N THR A 951 -67.05 -38.95 -1.07
CA THR A 951 -66.11 -40.04 -0.76
C THR A 951 -66.80 -41.40 -0.77
N GLU A 952 -67.96 -41.53 -0.12
CA GLU A 952 -68.77 -42.76 -0.14
C GLU A 952 -69.24 -43.12 -1.56
N GLN A 953 -69.65 -42.13 -2.35
CA GLN A 953 -70.06 -42.32 -3.75
C GLN A 953 -68.89 -42.81 -4.62
N ALA A 954 -67.71 -42.21 -4.49
CA ALA A 954 -66.52 -42.63 -5.23
C ALA A 954 -66.11 -44.07 -4.89
N LEU A 955 -66.18 -44.46 -3.62
CA LEU A 955 -65.93 -45.83 -3.18
C LEU A 955 -66.98 -46.81 -3.75
N SER A 956 -68.26 -46.45 -3.71
CA SER A 956 -69.35 -47.27 -4.24
C SER A 956 -69.22 -47.49 -5.75
N GLN A 957 -68.83 -46.47 -6.52
CA GLN A 957 -68.61 -46.56 -7.97
C GLN A 957 -67.45 -47.50 -8.34
N SER A 958 -66.46 -47.67 -7.45
CA SER A 958 -65.32 -48.54 -7.70
C SER A 958 -65.60 -50.03 -7.49
N MET A 959 -66.64 -50.35 -6.73
CA MET A 959 -66.97 -51.70 -6.25
C MET A 959 -67.24 -52.71 -7.38
N PRO A 960 -68.03 -52.41 -8.43
CA PRO A 960 -68.33 -53.39 -9.48
C PRO A 960 -67.08 -53.95 -10.15
N SER A 961 -66.07 -53.10 -10.37
CA SER A 961 -64.81 -53.52 -11.01
C SER A 961 -63.87 -54.34 -10.12
N VAL A 962 -64.03 -54.27 -8.80
CA VAL A 962 -63.34 -55.18 -7.86
C VAL A 962 -64.07 -56.52 -7.82
N VAL A 963 -65.41 -56.48 -7.76
CA VAL A 963 -66.28 -57.66 -7.76
C VAL A 963 -66.13 -58.47 -9.06
N ASP A 964 -66.11 -57.82 -10.22
CA ASP A 964 -65.97 -58.47 -11.53
C ASP A 964 -64.64 -59.24 -11.67
N ARG A 965 -63.53 -58.62 -11.23
CA ARG A 965 -62.21 -59.29 -11.18
C ARG A 965 -62.18 -60.43 -10.18
N ALA A 966 -62.77 -60.25 -9.00
CA ALA A 966 -62.90 -61.30 -8.00
C ALA A 966 -63.71 -62.48 -8.53
N GLN A 967 -64.85 -62.24 -9.17
CA GLN A 967 -65.70 -63.27 -9.79
C GLN A 967 -64.99 -64.00 -10.93
N THR A 968 -64.23 -63.28 -11.77
CA THR A 968 -63.42 -63.90 -12.84
C THR A 968 -62.40 -64.88 -12.26
N LEU A 969 -61.75 -64.51 -11.15
CA LEU A 969 -60.82 -65.38 -10.44
C LEU A 969 -61.53 -66.62 -9.86
N LEU A 970 -62.69 -66.44 -9.23
CA LEU A 970 -63.49 -67.57 -8.71
C LEU A 970 -63.90 -68.54 -9.84
N LEU A 971 -64.41 -68.02 -10.95
CA LEU A 971 -64.79 -68.81 -12.12
C LEU A 971 -63.62 -69.56 -12.76
N TYR A 972 -62.41 -68.99 -12.73
CA TYR A 972 -61.20 -69.67 -13.22
C TYR A 972 -60.94 -70.96 -12.44
N TRP A 973 -60.92 -70.88 -11.11
CA TRP A 973 -60.68 -72.02 -10.22
C TRP A 973 -61.78 -73.08 -10.34
N GLU A 974 -63.05 -72.66 -10.42
CA GLU A 974 -64.16 -73.59 -10.64
C GLU A 974 -64.08 -74.28 -12.01
N LYS A 975 -63.89 -73.53 -13.10
CA LYS A 975 -63.87 -74.12 -14.45
C LYS A 975 -62.75 -75.14 -14.63
N LYS A 976 -61.57 -74.89 -14.03
CA LYS A 976 -60.38 -75.74 -14.21
C LYS A 976 -60.44 -77.02 -13.38
N TYR A 977 -60.95 -76.96 -12.15
CA TYR A 977 -60.80 -78.07 -11.19
C TYR A 977 -62.11 -78.70 -10.70
N LYS A 978 -63.30 -78.18 -11.08
CA LYS A 978 -64.62 -78.62 -10.55
C LYS A 978 -64.87 -80.13 -10.61
N GLN A 979 -64.34 -80.82 -11.62
CA GLN A 979 -64.53 -82.26 -11.76
C GLN A 979 -63.99 -83.08 -10.56
N LEU A 980 -63.05 -82.54 -9.77
CA LEU A 980 -62.44 -83.23 -8.63
C LEU A 980 -63.38 -83.39 -7.42
N TRP A 981 -64.32 -82.47 -7.23
CA TRP A 981 -65.24 -82.48 -6.08
C TRP A 981 -66.71 -82.68 -6.44
N ASP A 982 -67.10 -82.48 -7.69
CA ASP A 982 -68.49 -82.64 -8.15
C ASP A 982 -68.91 -84.11 -8.35
N GLN A 983 -67.94 -85.02 -8.53
CA GLN A 983 -68.19 -86.45 -8.72
C GLN A 983 -68.26 -87.19 -7.38
N ASP A 984 -69.33 -88.00 -7.19
CA ASP A 984 -69.44 -88.94 -6.07
C ASP A 984 -68.40 -90.06 -6.22
N LYS A 985 -67.38 -90.01 -5.35
CA LYS A 985 -66.24 -90.93 -5.34
C LYS A 985 -66.68 -92.38 -5.17
N ASP A 986 -67.63 -92.66 -4.28
CA ASP A 986 -68.03 -94.02 -3.95
C ASP A 986 -68.93 -94.62 -5.03
N ALA A 987 -69.84 -93.81 -5.60
CA ALA A 987 -70.63 -94.24 -6.74
C ALA A 987 -69.76 -94.49 -7.98
N PHE A 988 -68.73 -93.66 -8.21
CA PHE A 988 -67.76 -93.86 -9.28
C PHE A 988 -66.97 -95.17 -9.07
N MET A 989 -66.46 -95.42 -7.87
CA MET A 989 -65.71 -96.65 -7.57
C MET A 989 -66.55 -97.92 -7.74
N ARG A 990 -67.83 -97.92 -7.33
CA ARG A 990 -68.73 -99.08 -7.54
C ARG A 990 -68.93 -99.38 -9.03
N ARG A 991 -69.05 -98.35 -9.87
CA ARG A 991 -69.12 -98.51 -11.34
C ARG A 991 -67.80 -99.01 -11.90
N TYR A 992 -66.68 -98.53 -11.35
CA TYR A 992 -65.33 -98.94 -11.73
C TYR A 992 -65.05 -100.41 -11.41
N GLU A 993 -65.44 -100.88 -10.21
CA GLU A 993 -65.34 -102.27 -9.77
C GLU A 993 -66.17 -103.22 -10.66
N LYS A 994 -67.43 -102.85 -10.93
CA LYS A 994 -68.33 -103.64 -11.78
C LYS A 994 -67.82 -103.79 -13.22
N ALA A 995 -67.05 -102.81 -13.70
CA ALA A 995 -66.48 -102.83 -15.04
C ALA A 995 -65.25 -103.75 -15.17
N GLN A 996 -64.72 -104.30 -14.07
CA GLN A 996 -63.56 -105.21 -14.04
C GLN A 996 -62.40 -104.75 -14.95
N LYS A 997 -62.01 -103.48 -14.80
CA LYS A 997 -60.96 -102.91 -15.64
C LYS A 997 -59.59 -103.56 -15.38
N PRO A 998 -58.70 -103.61 -16.40
CA PRO A 998 -57.34 -104.11 -16.22
C PRO A 998 -56.51 -103.20 -15.30
N LEU A 999 -55.45 -103.76 -14.71
CA LEU A 999 -54.55 -103.06 -13.79
C LEU A 999 -53.94 -101.78 -14.39
N GLU A 1000 -53.65 -101.80 -15.70
CA GLU A 1000 -53.13 -100.64 -16.45
C GLU A 1000 -54.05 -99.41 -16.38
N ALA A 1001 -55.38 -99.63 -16.32
CA ALA A 1001 -56.34 -98.54 -16.21
C ALA A 1001 -56.32 -97.91 -14.81
N PHE A 1002 -56.15 -98.72 -13.75
CA PHE A 1002 -55.96 -98.20 -12.39
C PHE A 1002 -54.70 -97.33 -12.29
N GLU A 1003 -53.60 -97.77 -12.90
CA GLU A 1003 -52.35 -97.01 -12.90
C GLU A 1003 -52.45 -95.69 -13.69
N ALA A 1004 -53.11 -95.70 -14.85
CA ALA A 1004 -53.34 -94.49 -15.66
C ALA A 1004 -54.21 -93.45 -14.92
N ASP A 1005 -55.30 -93.89 -14.27
CA ASP A 1005 -56.19 -93.00 -13.51
C ASP A 1005 -55.50 -92.45 -12.24
N ILE A 1006 -54.68 -93.25 -11.55
CA ILE A 1006 -53.87 -92.80 -10.41
C ILE A 1006 -52.82 -91.76 -10.86
N ARG A 1007 -52.12 -91.99 -11.97
CA ARG A 1007 -51.14 -91.03 -12.53
C ARG A 1007 -51.81 -89.71 -12.91
N ARG A 1008 -52.97 -89.76 -13.58
CA ARG A 1008 -53.74 -88.55 -13.93
C ARG A 1008 -54.08 -87.68 -12.73
N HIS A 1009 -54.47 -88.27 -11.59
CA HIS A 1009 -54.74 -87.50 -10.37
C HIS A 1009 -53.47 -86.95 -9.71
N ARG A 1010 -52.30 -87.57 -9.90
CA ARG A 1010 -51.01 -87.00 -9.45
C ARG A 1010 -50.58 -85.81 -10.32
N ASP A 1011 -50.73 -85.89 -11.64
CA ASP A 1011 -50.41 -84.79 -12.55
C ASP A 1011 -51.25 -83.53 -12.21
N ILE A 1012 -52.53 -83.73 -11.85
CA ILE A 1012 -53.40 -82.63 -11.40
C ILE A 1012 -52.92 -82.01 -10.07
N ILE A 1013 -52.31 -82.79 -9.16
CA ILE A 1013 -51.72 -82.25 -7.92
C ILE A 1013 -50.54 -81.34 -8.27
N ASP A 1014 -49.66 -81.75 -9.18
CA ASP A 1014 -48.51 -80.95 -9.62
C ASP A 1014 -48.96 -79.64 -10.30
N ASP A 1015 -50.01 -79.70 -11.13
CA ASP A 1015 -50.64 -78.52 -11.73
C ASP A 1015 -51.17 -77.54 -10.67
N ILE A 1016 -51.87 -78.02 -9.64
CA ILE A 1016 -52.41 -77.17 -8.55
C ILE A 1016 -51.26 -76.51 -7.75
N MET A 1017 -50.17 -77.24 -7.52
CA MET A 1017 -49.01 -76.73 -6.80
C MET A 1017 -48.25 -75.65 -7.60
N SER A 1018 -48.28 -75.73 -8.93
CA SER A 1018 -47.62 -74.76 -9.83
C SER A 1018 -48.31 -73.40 -9.92
N GLU A 1019 -49.61 -73.29 -9.57
CA GLU A 1019 -50.38 -72.04 -9.65
C GLU A 1019 -49.82 -70.94 -8.73
N SER A 1020 -50.30 -69.69 -8.82
CA SER A 1020 -49.93 -68.60 -7.90
C SER A 1020 -50.46 -68.85 -6.47
N ALA A 1021 -49.67 -68.56 -5.43
CA ALA A 1021 -50.11 -68.73 -4.03
C ALA A 1021 -50.94 -67.54 -3.53
N SER A 1022 -50.79 -66.37 -4.14
CA SER A 1022 -51.52 -65.16 -3.81
C SER A 1022 -51.67 -64.26 -5.05
N GLU A 1023 -52.79 -63.55 -5.17
CA GLU A 1023 -53.04 -62.57 -6.24
C GLU A 1023 -53.54 -61.23 -5.68
N ALA A 1024 -53.11 -60.12 -6.29
CA ALA A 1024 -53.55 -58.78 -5.88
C ALA A 1024 -54.70 -58.28 -6.78
N ILE A 1025 -55.87 -58.02 -6.18
CA ILE A 1025 -57.02 -57.40 -6.84
C ILE A 1025 -57.22 -55.99 -6.27
N ARG A 1026 -56.56 -55.00 -6.88
CA ARG A 1026 -56.54 -53.61 -6.40
C ARG A 1026 -56.12 -53.52 -4.93
N PHE A 1027 -57.04 -53.11 -4.04
CA PHE A 1027 -56.80 -53.00 -2.61
C PHE A 1027 -56.99 -54.33 -1.84
N LEU A 1028 -57.35 -55.42 -2.53
CA LEU A 1028 -57.48 -56.76 -1.94
C LEU A 1028 -56.23 -57.61 -2.22
N HIS A 1029 -55.70 -58.23 -1.18
CA HIS A 1029 -54.72 -59.30 -1.27
C HIS A 1029 -55.44 -60.64 -1.15
N VAL A 1030 -55.57 -61.38 -2.24
CA VAL A 1030 -56.26 -62.67 -2.28
C VAL A 1030 -55.25 -63.79 -2.03
N ASP A 1031 -55.36 -64.48 -0.91
CA ASP A 1031 -54.57 -65.64 -0.55
C ASP A 1031 -55.22 -66.92 -1.09
N CYS A 1032 -54.56 -67.55 -2.08
CA CYS A 1032 -54.98 -68.79 -2.74
C CYS A 1032 -54.42 -70.03 -2.03
N ALA A 1033 -53.46 -69.88 -1.11
CA ALA A 1033 -52.81 -71.01 -0.44
C ALA A 1033 -53.78 -71.93 0.33
N PRO A 1034 -54.84 -71.43 1.02
CA PRO A 1034 -55.80 -72.27 1.72
C PRO A 1034 -56.59 -73.20 0.78
N LEU A 1035 -56.90 -72.74 -0.43
CA LEU A 1035 -57.57 -73.54 -1.46
C LEU A 1035 -56.66 -74.69 -1.96
N LYS A 1036 -55.35 -74.44 -2.05
CA LYS A 1036 -54.40 -75.44 -2.53
C LYS A 1036 -54.10 -76.54 -1.51
N GLN A 1037 -53.65 -76.15 -0.32
CA GLN A 1037 -52.91 -77.08 0.54
C GLN A 1037 -53.79 -77.95 1.42
N ALA A 1038 -54.80 -77.38 2.07
CA ALA A 1038 -55.26 -78.00 3.31
C ALA A 1038 -56.62 -78.69 3.23
N ARG A 1039 -57.49 -78.41 2.23
CA ARG A 1039 -58.83 -79.04 2.22
C ARG A 1039 -59.72 -78.97 0.96
N ALA A 1040 -59.24 -78.51 -0.19
CA ALA A 1040 -60.14 -78.37 -1.35
C ALA A 1040 -59.70 -79.15 -2.61
N LEU A 1041 -58.45 -79.04 -3.06
CA LEU A 1041 -58.06 -79.63 -4.36
C LEU A 1041 -57.07 -80.79 -4.23
N VAL A 1042 -55.93 -80.56 -3.57
CA VAL A 1042 -54.91 -81.61 -3.38
C VAL A 1042 -55.48 -82.77 -2.56
N ALA A 1043 -56.14 -82.46 -1.44
CA ALA A 1043 -56.82 -83.48 -0.62
C ALA A 1043 -57.92 -84.25 -1.40
N HIS A 1044 -58.59 -83.60 -2.36
CA HIS A 1044 -59.57 -84.30 -3.20
C HIS A 1044 -58.90 -85.30 -4.15
N CYS A 1045 -57.76 -84.92 -4.75
CA CYS A 1045 -56.95 -85.80 -5.60
C CYS A 1045 -56.36 -86.96 -4.81
N GLU A 1046 -55.79 -86.70 -3.63
CA GLU A 1046 -55.29 -87.76 -2.73
C GLU A 1046 -56.38 -88.73 -2.32
N ALA A 1047 -57.59 -88.25 -2.04
CA ALA A 1047 -58.74 -89.10 -1.74
C ALA A 1047 -59.18 -89.95 -2.95
N TRP A 1048 -59.10 -89.43 -4.19
CA TRP A 1048 -59.33 -90.23 -5.40
C TRP A 1048 -58.28 -91.34 -5.53
N ILE A 1049 -57.00 -91.01 -5.38
CA ILE A 1049 -55.89 -91.98 -5.37
C ILE A 1049 -56.09 -93.02 -4.26
N GLY A 1050 -56.46 -92.59 -3.06
CA GLY A 1050 -56.76 -93.43 -1.91
C GLY A 1050 -57.93 -94.38 -2.16
N LYS A 1051 -59.00 -93.93 -2.82
CA LYS A 1051 -60.15 -94.78 -3.17
C LYS A 1051 -59.79 -95.81 -4.25
N PHE A 1052 -59.01 -95.44 -5.26
CA PHE A 1052 -58.53 -96.39 -6.28
C PHE A 1052 -57.62 -97.45 -5.68
N THR A 1053 -56.68 -97.04 -4.82
CA THR A 1053 -55.75 -97.95 -4.13
C THR A 1053 -56.45 -98.85 -3.11
N ASN A 1054 -57.42 -98.34 -2.35
CA ASN A 1054 -58.22 -99.15 -1.42
C ASN A 1054 -59.11 -100.14 -2.16
N LEU A 1055 -59.75 -99.75 -3.26
CA LEU A 1055 -60.54 -100.67 -4.07
C LEU A 1055 -59.65 -101.80 -4.63
N LEU A 1056 -58.47 -101.44 -5.14
CA LEU A 1056 -57.47 -102.40 -5.60
C LEU A 1056 -57.03 -103.35 -4.46
N THR A 1057 -56.81 -102.82 -3.25
CA THR A 1057 -56.43 -103.60 -2.07
C THR A 1057 -57.56 -104.51 -1.58
N ASN A 1058 -58.82 -104.05 -1.64
CA ASN A 1058 -59.97 -104.85 -1.26
C ASN A 1058 -60.22 -105.99 -2.25
N LEU A 1059 -60.08 -105.73 -3.55
CA LEU A 1059 -60.13 -106.77 -4.58
C LEU A 1059 -59.02 -107.80 -4.35
N ALA A 1060 -57.79 -107.34 -4.13
CA ALA A 1060 -56.65 -108.21 -3.84
C ALA A 1060 -56.82 -109.00 -2.53
N THR A 1061 -57.34 -108.40 -1.46
CA THR A 1061 -57.55 -109.09 -0.18
C THR A 1061 -58.75 -110.03 -0.20
N ARG A 1062 -59.81 -109.72 -0.96
CA ARG A 1062 -60.92 -110.66 -1.15
C ARG A 1062 -60.47 -111.89 -1.93
N GLU A 1063 -59.74 -111.69 -3.01
CA GLU A 1063 -59.10 -112.79 -3.75
C GLU A 1063 -58.15 -113.60 -2.85
N LEU A 1064 -57.39 -112.95 -1.95
CA LEU A 1064 -56.50 -113.62 -1.00
C LEU A 1064 -57.26 -114.36 0.12
N ALA A 1065 -58.33 -113.78 0.65
CA ALA A 1065 -59.10 -114.31 1.79
C ALA A 1065 -60.00 -115.47 1.34
N GLU A 1066 -60.62 -115.39 0.16
CA GLU A 1066 -61.30 -116.51 -0.47
C GLU A 1066 -60.32 -117.70 -0.59
N LEU A 1067 -59.05 -117.43 -0.93
CA LEU A 1067 -57.97 -118.42 -0.93
C LEU A 1067 -57.64 -118.96 0.49
N GLN A 1068 -57.58 -118.10 1.51
CA GLN A 1068 -57.25 -118.49 2.90
C GLN A 1068 -58.39 -119.21 3.65
N GLU A 1069 -59.64 -118.84 3.43
CA GLU A 1069 -60.80 -119.50 4.04
C GLU A 1069 -60.99 -120.89 3.44
N HIS A 1070 -60.77 -121.01 2.13
CA HIS A 1070 -60.66 -122.31 1.46
C HIS A 1070 -59.56 -123.19 2.08
N LEU A 1071 -58.45 -122.59 2.54
CA LEU A 1071 -57.38 -123.29 3.27
C LEU A 1071 -57.75 -123.61 4.73
N ARG A 1072 -58.44 -122.71 5.45
CA ARG A 1072 -58.80 -122.91 6.87
C ARG A 1072 -60.00 -123.82 7.09
N ALA A 1073 -61.04 -123.75 6.27
CA ALA A 1073 -62.17 -124.68 6.32
C ALA A 1073 -61.66 -126.13 6.15
N SER A 1074 -60.71 -126.30 5.23
CA SER A 1074 -59.99 -127.56 5.04
C SER A 1074 -59.16 -127.97 6.27
N SER A 1075 -58.68 -127.00 7.07
CA SER A 1075 -57.91 -127.22 8.30
C SER A 1075 -58.76 -127.53 9.53
N ALA A 1076 -59.88 -126.83 9.76
CA ALA A 1076 -60.73 -127.01 10.94
C ALA A 1076 -61.58 -128.29 10.88
N ALA A 1077 -61.95 -128.74 9.68
CA ALA A 1077 -62.55 -130.05 9.46
C ALA A 1077 -61.69 -131.20 10.05
N LEU A 1078 -60.38 -130.98 10.22
CA LEU A 1078 -59.47 -131.98 10.80
C LEU A 1078 -59.42 -131.96 12.34
N THR A 1079 -59.65 -130.83 13.00
CA THR A 1079 -59.46 -130.69 14.45
C THR A 1079 -60.70 -131.01 15.28
N GLN A 1080 -61.91 -130.83 14.75
CA GLN A 1080 -63.16 -131.24 15.43
C GLN A 1080 -63.34 -132.77 15.51
N LEU A 1081 -62.60 -133.54 14.71
CA LEU A 1081 -62.51 -134.98 14.84
C LEU A 1081 -61.68 -135.44 16.06
N ALA A 1082 -60.99 -134.52 16.76
CA ALA A 1082 -59.94 -134.85 17.74
C ALA A 1082 -60.25 -134.52 19.23
N THR A 1083 -61.41 -133.93 19.55
CA THR A 1083 -61.92 -133.71 20.94
C THR A 1083 -63.30 -134.31 21.07
#